data_AF-A0A1F2WIL5-F1
#
_entry.id   AF-A0A1F2WIL5-F1
#
_cell.length_a   1.000
_cell.length_b   1.000
_cell.length_c   1.000
_cell.angle_alpha   90.00
_cell.angle_beta   90.00
_cell.angle_gamma   90.00
#
_symmetry.space_group_name_H-M   'P 1'
#
loop_
_entity.id
_entity.type
_entity.pdbx_description
1 polymer ?
#
loop_
_entity_poly.entity_id
_entity_poly.type
_entity_poly.pdbx_seq_one_letter_code
_entity_poly.pdbx_strand_id
1 'polypeptide(L)'
;MMRGKKSRKRMWVCILVLAVLITFSSFSLQDARPASAAGGNITFNGHGKGHGVGMCMSGVYMRAQRGETYQTMIPYYYQGVSFGTMDDNETLRVLCRDGVVRTYTFKEYLYRQEEEPNSWPQEGLKVLAIAMRTYTRSVKNNKKHDAQGYDICPSGSCCQAFNEAIDPSKRPNIVAAVDATAGLVITYNGNPIVAAYSSNCGGHTATSAEVWGGAGYAYWKAVPDDACVGTNGHDWTVTMSWQDLEAKLNSNANTAVGALYGATVLTLGPSGRVTKMRLQGSGGSKEVSGSFFASVAGLPTNFFAIAQSNFDEYILLGNTSESQEAKVHITYTMPGGNQYEADYVVGPRSRNTVFVNSFLQNTEVSAKVESDIPILAERAMYFSYRGNWTGGSDTLGTASPANTWYFAEGYTGTGFEEWICVLNAGDNQANLTMRFQTQEEGEKVVGGLSVPAHSRRTFSVNDLLGGKYQTSLKLESDQPVVAERPMYFDYSGTANLHWTGGHCVMGTNSLSKQYYLAEGTTRTGFEEWLTLQNPNPDEITVNATYQLGEGQGAPVDKGYTLPGNSRRTIFVPNEVGRDKDVSIYVSSASDFLAERPMYFDYTFAGSHWTGGHCVIGSPQTANEWLFAEGYTGDGFNEWLCLQNPGDQDTTVSITYYTQEAGALETKTETIPARSRKTIMVNQHAGGAYQLSTDIKVTAGPGIVAERPMYFNYAHTRDGGSDALGLTAPSTIWYFAEGYTGQ
;
A
#
# COMPACT_ATOMS: atom_id res chain seq x y z
N MET A 1 -7.69 74.20 -1.25
CA MET A 1 -8.75 73.95 -2.26
C MET A 1 -8.17 73.03 -3.32
N MET A 2 -8.64 71.78 -3.31
CA MET A 2 -8.68 70.82 -4.43
C MET A 2 -7.44 70.47 -5.28
N ARG A 3 -7.24 69.14 -5.31
CA ARG A 3 -6.73 68.26 -6.38
C ARG A 3 -5.23 67.95 -6.42
N GLY A 4 -4.94 66.66 -6.23
CA GLY A 4 -3.85 65.98 -6.93
C GLY A 4 -2.78 65.31 -6.08
N LYS A 5 -3.13 64.37 -5.18
CA LYS A 5 -2.14 63.42 -4.64
C LYS A 5 -1.60 62.54 -5.78
N LYS A 6 -0.38 62.84 -6.26
CA LYS A 6 0.54 61.87 -6.85
C LYS A 6 1.79 61.85 -5.96
N SER A 7 1.88 60.90 -5.03
CA SER A 7 3.14 60.57 -4.38
C SER A 7 3.37 59.06 -4.45
N ARG A 8 4.47 58.73 -5.12
CA ARG A 8 5.09 57.40 -5.25
C ARG A 8 5.13 56.67 -3.90
N LYS A 9 4.49 55.50 -3.82
CA LYS A 9 4.94 54.43 -2.94
C LYS A 9 5.60 53.38 -3.82
N ARG A 10 6.93 53.29 -3.70
CA ARG A 10 7.72 52.16 -4.22
C ARG A 10 7.27 50.93 -3.44
N MET A 11 6.51 50.06 -4.09
CA MET A 11 6.24 48.71 -3.60
C MET A 11 7.29 47.81 -4.25
N TRP A 12 8.22 47.31 -3.44
CA TRP A 12 9.11 46.23 -3.84
C TRP A 12 8.23 45.00 -4.06
N VAL A 13 7.96 44.66 -5.31
CA VAL A 13 7.44 43.35 -5.68
C VAL A 13 8.67 42.48 -5.92
N CYS A 14 8.98 41.61 -4.97
CA CYS A 14 9.88 40.49 -5.21
C CYS A 14 9.25 39.63 -6.31
N ILE A 15 9.90 39.60 -7.47
CA ILE A 15 9.61 38.67 -8.55
C ILE A 15 10.03 37.29 -8.04
N LEU A 16 9.07 36.50 -7.56
CA LEU A 16 9.20 35.05 -7.46
C LEU A 16 8.83 34.50 -8.85
N VAL A 17 9.84 34.32 -9.71
CA VAL A 17 9.73 33.35 -10.80
C VAL A 17 9.72 31.98 -10.14
N LEU A 18 8.54 31.45 -9.86
CA LEU A 18 8.39 30.02 -9.62
C LEU A 18 8.54 29.35 -10.99
N ALA A 19 9.78 28.99 -11.34
CA ALA A 19 10.00 27.97 -12.36
C ALA A 19 9.47 26.67 -11.76
N VAL A 20 8.22 26.31 -12.09
CA VAL A 20 7.73 24.96 -11.89
C VAL A 20 8.46 24.08 -12.91
N LEU A 21 9.62 23.57 -12.49
CA LEU A 21 10.20 22.38 -13.08
C LEU A 21 9.21 21.24 -12.76
N ILE A 22 8.33 20.94 -13.72
CA ILE A 22 7.59 19.69 -13.73
C ILE A 22 8.63 18.60 -13.94
N THR A 23 9.08 17.98 -12.86
CA THR A 23 9.84 16.74 -12.92
C THR A 23 8.87 15.65 -13.38
N PHE A 24 9.11 15.11 -14.58
CA PHE A 24 8.53 13.84 -14.99
C PHE A 24 9.06 12.76 -14.05
N SER A 25 8.24 12.35 -13.08
CA SER A 25 8.46 11.11 -12.34
C SER A 25 8.13 9.96 -13.29
N SER A 26 9.14 9.31 -13.82
CA SER A 26 8.99 8.02 -14.49
C SER A 26 8.55 6.98 -13.46
N PHE A 27 7.29 6.56 -13.51
CA PHE A 27 6.78 5.46 -12.70
C PHE A 27 7.26 4.12 -13.29
N SER A 28 7.98 3.37 -12.48
CA SER A 28 8.49 2.02 -12.77
C SER A 28 7.43 0.96 -12.47
N LEU A 29 7.61 -0.26 -12.99
CA LEU A 29 6.75 -1.45 -13.01
C LEU A 29 6.32 -2.04 -11.62
N GLN A 30 6.28 -1.23 -10.55
CA GLN A 30 6.05 -1.68 -9.17
C GLN A 30 4.60 -1.52 -8.65
N ASP A 31 3.67 -0.93 -9.41
CA ASP A 31 2.37 -0.49 -8.88
C ASP A 31 1.15 -1.35 -9.24
N ALA A 32 1.14 -2.63 -8.85
CA ALA A 32 0.00 -3.51 -9.09
C ALA A 32 -0.11 -4.65 -8.06
N ARG A 33 -1.26 -4.83 -7.38
CA ARG A 33 -2.12 -6.06 -7.24
C ARG A 33 -3.12 -6.06 -6.00
N PRO A 34 -3.96 -7.12 -5.71
CA PRO A 34 -5.41 -7.44 -5.41
C PRO A 34 -5.91 -7.71 -3.95
N ALA A 35 -7.21 -8.03 -3.80
CA ALA A 35 -8.10 -7.58 -2.73
C ALA A 35 -9.30 -8.47 -2.25
N SER A 36 -9.24 -9.16 -1.10
CA SER A 36 -10.30 -10.09 -0.62
C SER A 36 -11.10 -9.67 0.61
N ALA A 37 -12.42 -9.85 0.50
CA ALA A 37 -13.52 -9.42 1.36
C ALA A 37 -13.52 -9.85 2.84
N ALA A 38 -13.38 -8.87 3.73
CA ALA A 38 -14.06 -8.84 5.03
C ALA A 38 -14.44 -7.39 5.37
N GLY A 39 -15.69 -6.99 5.09
CA GLY A 39 -16.25 -5.72 5.57
C GLY A 39 -15.44 -4.46 5.26
N GLY A 40 -15.77 -3.79 4.17
CA GLY A 40 -15.29 -2.43 3.91
C GLY A 40 -15.43 -2.02 2.46
N ASN A 41 -14.74 -0.94 2.10
CA ASN A 41 -14.94 -0.25 0.84
C ASN A 41 -13.71 -0.35 -0.05
N ILE A 42 -13.96 -0.44 -1.36
CA ILE A 42 -12.97 -0.13 -2.39
C ILE A 42 -13.24 1.27 -2.92
N THR A 43 -12.19 2.07 -3.04
CA THR A 43 -12.25 3.42 -3.63
C THR A 43 -11.49 3.44 -4.94
N PHE A 44 -12.17 3.88 -6.00
CA PHE A 44 -11.59 4.15 -7.30
C PHE A 44 -11.51 5.66 -7.49
N ASN A 45 -10.30 6.17 -7.71
CA ASN A 45 -10.07 7.56 -8.12
C ASN A 45 -9.78 7.54 -9.61
N GLY A 46 -10.53 8.30 -10.39
CA GLY A 46 -10.35 8.29 -11.83
C GLY A 46 -10.65 9.60 -12.50
N HIS A 47 -10.44 9.59 -13.81
CA HIS A 47 -10.48 10.78 -14.63
C HIS A 47 -11.35 10.59 -15.87
N GLY A 48 -11.78 11.73 -16.41
CA GLY A 48 -12.51 11.86 -17.66
C GLY A 48 -13.97 11.42 -17.59
N LYS A 49 -14.66 11.67 -18.69
CA LYS A 49 -16.08 11.36 -18.92
C LYS A 49 -16.26 10.95 -20.38
N GLY A 50 -16.58 9.68 -20.59
CA GLY A 50 -16.62 9.04 -21.91
C GLY A 50 -15.33 8.30 -22.24
N HIS A 51 -15.13 7.97 -23.53
CA HIS A 51 -14.06 7.06 -23.94
C HIS A 51 -12.65 7.68 -23.98
N GLY A 52 -12.50 9.00 -24.06
CA GLY A 52 -11.19 9.67 -24.12
C GLY A 52 -10.41 9.49 -25.43
N VAL A 53 -10.79 8.55 -26.31
CA VAL A 53 -10.20 8.42 -27.67
C VAL A 53 -10.51 9.63 -28.54
N GLY A 54 -9.48 10.17 -29.20
CA GLY A 54 -9.62 11.31 -30.11
C GLY A 54 -9.78 12.63 -29.37
N MET A 55 -10.82 13.39 -29.70
CA MET A 55 -10.94 14.78 -29.24
C MET A 55 -11.67 14.93 -27.89
N CYS A 56 -11.13 15.79 -27.03
CA CYS A 56 -11.70 16.15 -25.73
C CYS A 56 -12.57 17.41 -25.86
N MET A 57 -13.89 17.28 -25.70
CA MET A 57 -14.81 18.42 -25.86
C MET A 57 -14.58 19.50 -24.79
N SER A 58 -14.37 19.11 -23.52
CA SER A 58 -14.00 20.05 -22.45
C SER A 58 -12.69 20.78 -22.75
N GLY A 59 -11.71 20.08 -23.30
CA GLY A 59 -10.44 20.66 -23.75
C GLY A 59 -10.65 21.64 -24.91
N VAL A 60 -11.45 21.29 -25.93
CA VAL A 60 -11.83 22.19 -27.03
C VAL A 60 -12.48 23.47 -26.51
N TYR A 61 -13.42 23.37 -25.58
CA TYR A 61 -14.05 24.53 -24.97
C TYR A 61 -13.02 25.47 -24.33
N MET A 62 -12.14 24.94 -23.48
CA MET A 62 -11.14 25.73 -22.77
C MET A 62 -10.07 26.30 -23.71
N ARG A 63 -9.64 25.55 -24.72
CA ARG A 63 -8.72 26.04 -25.78
C ARG A 63 -9.35 27.17 -26.59
N ALA A 64 -10.62 27.05 -26.94
CA ALA A 64 -11.34 28.12 -27.63
C ALA A 64 -11.47 29.38 -26.75
N GLN A 65 -11.67 29.22 -25.43
CA GLN A 65 -11.63 30.35 -24.49
C GLN A 65 -10.24 31.00 -24.39
N ARG A 66 -9.16 30.23 -24.58
CA ARG A 66 -7.77 30.72 -24.68
C ARG A 66 -7.46 31.37 -26.02
N GLY A 67 -8.39 31.38 -26.97
CA GLY A 67 -8.22 32.00 -28.28
C GLY A 67 -7.53 31.12 -29.32
N GLU A 68 -7.36 29.82 -29.06
CA GLU A 68 -6.90 28.86 -30.08
C GLU A 68 -7.96 28.71 -31.19
N THR A 69 -7.54 28.29 -32.38
CA THR A 69 -8.43 28.17 -33.56
C THR A 69 -8.66 26.72 -33.94
N TYR A 70 -9.69 26.45 -34.75
CA TYR A 70 -9.95 25.06 -35.19
C TYR A 70 -8.78 24.43 -35.94
N GLN A 71 -7.96 25.24 -36.64
CA GLN A 71 -6.76 24.77 -37.36
C GLN A 71 -5.65 24.30 -36.42
N THR A 72 -5.61 24.77 -35.17
CA THR A 72 -4.62 24.31 -34.18
C THR A 72 -5.18 23.19 -33.31
N MET A 73 -6.44 23.31 -32.88
CA MET A 73 -7.07 22.31 -32.01
C MET A 73 -7.26 20.95 -32.69
N ILE A 74 -7.65 20.90 -33.97
CA ILE A 74 -7.91 19.62 -34.65
C ILE A 74 -6.63 18.78 -34.81
N PRO A 75 -5.51 19.31 -35.34
CA PRO A 75 -4.27 18.56 -35.44
C PRO A 75 -3.65 18.19 -34.07
N TYR A 76 -4.02 18.90 -33.00
CA TYR A 76 -3.63 18.54 -31.65
C TYR A 76 -4.23 17.18 -31.24
N TYR A 77 -5.55 17.03 -31.40
CA TYR A 77 -6.26 15.80 -31.01
C TYR A 77 -6.15 14.67 -32.03
N TYR A 78 -5.99 14.99 -33.31
CA TYR A 78 -5.84 14.01 -34.39
C TYR A 78 -4.51 14.20 -35.09
N GLN A 79 -3.56 13.31 -34.83
CA GLN A 79 -2.17 13.47 -35.26
C GLN A 79 -1.98 13.12 -36.75
N GLY A 80 -1.18 13.92 -37.46
CA GLY A 80 -0.86 13.69 -38.87
C GLY A 80 -2.03 13.91 -39.84
N VAL A 81 -3.10 14.57 -39.42
CA VAL A 81 -4.27 14.85 -40.26
C VAL A 81 -4.09 16.09 -41.13
N SER A 82 -4.93 16.22 -42.14
CA SER A 82 -5.08 17.39 -43.01
C SER A 82 -6.56 17.73 -43.20
N PHE A 83 -6.85 18.94 -43.65
CA PHE A 83 -8.23 19.31 -44.02
C PHE A 83 -8.53 18.91 -45.47
N GLY A 84 -9.69 18.31 -45.68
CA GLY A 84 -10.26 18.02 -46.99
C GLY A 84 -11.62 18.68 -47.17
N THR A 85 -12.24 18.45 -48.32
CA THR A 85 -13.54 19.03 -48.68
C THR A 85 -14.55 17.96 -49.09
N MET A 86 -15.82 18.18 -48.77
CA MET A 86 -16.95 17.41 -49.28
C MET A 86 -18.14 18.33 -49.62
N ASP A 87 -19.12 17.82 -50.38
CA ASP A 87 -20.36 18.54 -50.65
C ASP A 87 -21.32 18.44 -49.45
N ASP A 88 -21.59 19.58 -48.82
CA ASP A 88 -22.50 19.70 -47.67
C ASP A 88 -23.98 19.57 -48.05
N ASN A 89 -24.32 19.63 -49.34
CA ASN A 89 -25.66 19.36 -49.85
C ASN A 89 -25.91 17.87 -50.12
N GLU A 90 -24.88 17.03 -49.99
CA GLU A 90 -25.09 15.59 -50.05
C GLU A 90 -26.09 15.17 -48.97
N THR A 91 -27.00 14.26 -49.34
CA THR A 91 -28.05 13.80 -48.44
C THR A 91 -27.60 12.62 -47.58
N LEU A 92 -28.18 12.50 -46.39
CA LEU A 92 -28.03 11.39 -45.48
C LEU A 92 -29.40 10.93 -44.97
N ARG A 93 -29.54 9.62 -44.79
CA ARG A 93 -30.71 8.98 -44.15
C ARG A 93 -30.48 8.94 -42.65
N VAL A 94 -31.25 9.69 -41.88
CA VAL A 94 -31.12 9.83 -40.43
C VAL A 94 -32.28 9.14 -39.74
N LEU A 95 -31.98 8.19 -38.86
CA LEU A 95 -32.98 7.71 -37.89
C LEU A 95 -33.24 8.84 -36.87
N CYS A 96 -34.49 9.30 -36.80
CA CYS A 96 -34.93 10.33 -35.85
C CYS A 96 -35.37 9.71 -34.51
N ARG A 97 -35.55 10.54 -33.46
CA ARG A 97 -35.91 10.07 -32.11
C ARG A 97 -37.30 9.46 -32.06
N ASP A 98 -38.19 9.90 -32.93
CA ASP A 98 -39.52 9.30 -33.12
C ASP A 98 -39.49 7.94 -33.86
N GLY A 99 -38.31 7.41 -34.19
CA GLY A 99 -38.14 6.13 -34.87
C GLY A 99 -38.29 6.18 -36.39
N VAL A 100 -38.54 7.36 -36.97
CA VAL A 100 -38.74 7.53 -38.42
C VAL A 100 -37.43 7.91 -39.10
N VAL A 101 -37.12 7.26 -40.22
CA VAL A 101 -35.97 7.64 -41.07
C VAL A 101 -36.35 8.83 -41.94
N ARG A 102 -35.57 9.91 -41.85
CA ARG A 102 -35.74 11.13 -42.66
C ARG A 102 -34.47 11.47 -43.42
N THR A 103 -34.61 12.14 -44.54
CA THR A 103 -33.49 12.61 -45.33
C THR A 103 -33.15 14.05 -44.96
N TYR A 104 -31.88 14.30 -44.67
CA TYR A 104 -31.32 15.64 -44.46
C TYR A 104 -30.11 15.84 -45.36
N THR A 105 -29.77 17.07 -45.70
CA THR A 105 -28.40 17.38 -46.14
C THR A 105 -27.44 17.32 -44.93
N PHE A 106 -26.14 17.11 -45.16
CA PHE A 106 -25.14 17.18 -44.09
C PHE A 106 -25.25 18.50 -43.32
N LYS A 107 -25.44 19.60 -44.04
CA LYS A 107 -25.63 20.93 -43.48
C LYS A 107 -26.83 21.01 -42.52
N GLU A 108 -28.01 20.57 -42.96
CA GLU A 108 -29.23 20.60 -42.15
C GLU A 108 -29.14 19.69 -40.92
N TYR A 109 -28.43 18.58 -41.05
CA TYR A 109 -28.17 17.66 -39.95
C TYR A 109 -27.28 18.32 -38.88
N LEU A 110 -26.19 18.97 -39.27
CA LEU A 110 -25.25 19.61 -38.35
C LEU A 110 -25.87 20.78 -37.59
N TYR A 111 -26.81 21.53 -38.20
CA TYR A 111 -27.56 22.57 -37.50
C TYR A 111 -28.38 22.06 -36.30
N ARG A 112 -28.69 20.76 -36.29
CA ARG A 112 -29.53 20.07 -35.29
C ARG A 112 -28.74 19.17 -34.35
N GLN A 113 -27.42 19.37 -34.26
CA GLN A 113 -26.58 18.67 -33.29
C GLN A 113 -27.03 18.92 -31.85
N GLU A 114 -27.02 17.91 -30.99
CA GLU A 114 -27.34 18.03 -29.55
C GLU A 114 -26.13 17.66 -28.67
N GLU A 115 -24.93 17.81 -29.21
CA GLU A 115 -23.67 17.58 -28.48
C GLU A 115 -23.36 18.76 -27.54
N GLU A 116 -23.43 19.99 -28.06
CA GLU A 116 -23.05 21.19 -27.30
C GLU A 116 -24.04 22.36 -27.49
N PRO A 117 -24.21 23.23 -26.47
CA PRO A 117 -25.16 24.32 -26.51
C PRO A 117 -24.71 25.46 -27.43
N ASN A 118 -25.68 26.25 -27.88
CA ASN A 118 -25.44 27.41 -28.75
C ASN A 118 -24.57 28.52 -28.10
N SER A 119 -24.38 28.48 -26.79
CA SER A 119 -23.56 29.43 -26.04
C SER A 119 -22.05 29.15 -26.11
N TRP A 120 -21.62 28.05 -26.73
CA TRP A 120 -20.20 27.72 -26.82
C TRP A 120 -19.40 28.74 -27.66
N PRO A 121 -18.09 28.90 -27.36
CA PRO A 121 -17.19 29.74 -28.16
C PRO A 121 -17.21 29.34 -29.64
N GLN A 122 -17.14 30.34 -30.52
CA GLN A 122 -17.24 30.13 -31.97
C GLN A 122 -16.19 29.16 -32.52
N GLU A 123 -14.93 29.25 -32.10
CA GLU A 123 -13.89 28.30 -32.55
C GLU A 123 -14.17 26.88 -32.06
N GLY A 124 -14.71 26.70 -30.86
CA GLY A 124 -15.13 25.38 -30.37
C GLY A 124 -16.31 24.80 -31.17
N LEU A 125 -17.29 25.63 -31.53
CA LEU A 125 -18.40 25.22 -32.39
C LEU A 125 -17.94 24.86 -33.82
N LYS A 126 -16.92 25.55 -34.36
CA LYS A 126 -16.30 25.19 -35.65
C LYS A 126 -15.61 23.84 -35.58
N VAL A 127 -14.85 23.59 -34.51
CA VAL A 127 -14.20 22.29 -34.27
C VAL A 127 -15.26 21.18 -34.21
N LEU A 128 -16.34 21.38 -33.44
CA LEU A 128 -17.45 20.43 -33.36
C LEU A 128 -18.09 20.17 -34.73
N ALA A 129 -18.40 21.22 -35.49
CA ALA A 129 -19.02 21.09 -36.82
C ALA A 129 -18.15 20.26 -37.78
N ILE A 130 -16.84 20.52 -37.81
CA ILE A 130 -15.88 19.79 -38.66
C ILE A 130 -15.76 18.32 -38.22
N ALA A 131 -15.65 18.07 -36.91
CA ALA A 131 -15.53 16.71 -36.36
C ALA A 131 -16.81 15.89 -36.62
N MET A 132 -17.99 16.45 -36.32
CA MET A 132 -19.28 15.80 -36.59
C MET A 132 -19.47 15.50 -38.08
N ARG A 133 -19.17 16.47 -38.96
CA ARG A 133 -19.25 16.26 -40.43
C ARG A 133 -18.36 15.11 -40.87
N THR A 134 -17.13 15.07 -40.36
CA THR A 134 -16.16 14.03 -40.67
C THR A 134 -16.62 12.66 -40.15
N TYR A 135 -17.12 12.59 -38.93
CA TYR A 135 -17.64 11.36 -38.36
C TYR A 135 -18.87 10.85 -39.11
N THR A 136 -19.84 11.71 -39.43
CA THR A 136 -21.01 11.34 -40.26
C THR A 136 -20.57 10.79 -41.61
N ARG A 137 -19.57 11.42 -42.25
CA ARG A 137 -19.00 10.95 -43.51
C ARG A 137 -18.37 9.57 -43.34
N SER A 138 -17.61 9.35 -42.27
CA SER A 138 -16.97 8.05 -42.02
C SER A 138 -17.99 6.95 -41.78
N VAL A 139 -19.06 7.23 -41.01
CA VAL A 139 -20.14 6.28 -40.73
C VAL A 139 -20.86 5.87 -42.03
N LYS A 140 -21.18 6.85 -42.89
CA LYS A 140 -21.81 6.61 -44.19
C LYS A 140 -20.92 5.81 -45.13
N ASN A 141 -19.63 6.17 -45.25
CA ASN A 141 -18.67 5.45 -46.08
C ASN A 141 -18.47 4.00 -45.61
N ASN A 142 -18.46 3.79 -44.29
CA ASN A 142 -18.32 2.47 -43.68
C ASN A 142 -19.64 1.67 -43.65
N LYS A 143 -20.75 2.23 -44.15
CA LYS A 143 -22.05 1.53 -44.25
C LYS A 143 -22.52 0.93 -42.93
N LYS A 144 -22.22 1.62 -41.81
CA LYS A 144 -22.42 1.10 -40.43
C LYS A 144 -23.85 0.60 -40.18
N HIS A 145 -24.83 1.23 -40.81
CA HIS A 145 -26.25 0.99 -40.59
C HIS A 145 -27.03 0.59 -41.87
N ASP A 146 -26.32 0.18 -42.93
CA ASP A 146 -26.96 -0.15 -44.21
C ASP A 146 -28.04 -1.24 -44.08
N ALA A 147 -27.80 -2.23 -43.21
CA ALA A 147 -28.76 -3.31 -42.94
C ALA A 147 -30.05 -2.82 -42.25
N GLN A 148 -30.00 -1.68 -41.54
CA GLN A 148 -31.12 -1.06 -40.85
C GLN A 148 -31.81 0.02 -41.71
N GLY A 149 -31.30 0.31 -42.92
CA GLY A 149 -31.92 1.22 -43.88
C GLY A 149 -31.66 2.71 -43.66
N TYR A 150 -30.76 3.08 -42.75
CA TYR A 150 -30.33 4.46 -42.49
C TYR A 150 -28.81 4.58 -42.46
N ASP A 151 -28.29 5.80 -42.54
CA ASP A 151 -26.84 6.07 -42.51
C ASP A 151 -26.35 6.35 -41.09
N ILE A 152 -27.12 7.10 -40.28
CA ILE A 152 -26.75 7.51 -38.92
C ILE A 152 -27.95 7.54 -37.97
N CYS A 153 -27.72 7.32 -36.67
CA CYS A 153 -28.75 7.34 -35.63
C CYS A 153 -28.52 8.47 -34.60
N PRO A 154 -29.53 8.81 -33.75
CA PRO A 154 -29.46 9.96 -32.84
C PRO A 154 -28.83 9.62 -31.48
N SER A 155 -28.45 8.36 -31.27
CA SER A 155 -27.89 7.89 -30.01
C SER A 155 -26.41 8.23 -29.92
N GLY A 156 -26.01 9.03 -28.92
CA GLY A 156 -24.61 9.34 -28.66
C GLY A 156 -23.73 8.13 -28.30
N SER A 157 -24.31 7.05 -27.77
CA SER A 157 -23.57 5.81 -27.49
C SER A 157 -23.32 4.95 -28.73
N CYS A 158 -24.03 5.22 -29.84
CA CYS A 158 -23.88 4.50 -31.09
C CYS A 158 -23.23 5.36 -32.18
N CYS A 159 -23.76 6.57 -32.40
CA CYS A 159 -23.28 7.52 -33.39
C CYS A 159 -22.91 8.84 -32.72
N GLN A 160 -23.81 9.82 -32.75
CA GLN A 160 -23.61 11.15 -32.17
C GLN A 160 -24.98 11.78 -31.90
N ALA A 161 -25.04 12.74 -30.99
CA ALA A 161 -26.29 13.30 -30.50
C ALA A 161 -26.97 14.19 -31.56
N PHE A 162 -28.19 13.80 -31.95
CA PHE A 162 -29.02 14.53 -32.91
C PHE A 162 -30.46 14.60 -32.40
N ASN A 163 -31.13 15.71 -32.69
CA ASN A 163 -32.54 15.93 -32.35
C ASN A 163 -33.25 16.70 -33.47
N GLU A 164 -34.12 16.01 -34.20
CA GLU A 164 -34.87 16.55 -35.34
C GLU A 164 -35.77 17.75 -34.99
N ALA A 165 -36.21 17.84 -33.73
CA ALA A 165 -37.12 18.89 -33.25
C ALA A 165 -36.40 20.22 -32.95
N ILE A 166 -35.05 20.23 -33.00
CA ILE A 166 -34.28 21.46 -32.83
C ILE A 166 -34.57 22.39 -34.02
N ASP A 167 -34.99 23.61 -33.68
CA ASP A 167 -35.17 24.72 -34.61
C ASP A 167 -33.83 25.48 -34.79
N PRO A 168 -33.18 25.37 -35.96
CA PRO A 168 -31.89 26.04 -36.21
C PRO A 168 -31.94 27.57 -36.07
N SER A 169 -33.11 28.19 -36.31
CA SER A 169 -33.25 29.65 -36.23
C SER A 169 -33.00 30.20 -34.82
N LYS A 170 -33.16 29.35 -33.79
CA LYS A 170 -32.90 29.68 -32.39
C LYS A 170 -31.46 29.42 -31.96
N ARG A 171 -30.59 28.96 -32.88
CA ARG A 171 -29.19 28.61 -32.60
C ARG A 171 -28.23 29.29 -33.58
N PRO A 172 -28.19 30.63 -33.61
CA PRO A 172 -27.43 31.39 -34.61
C PRO A 172 -25.92 31.15 -34.54
N ASN A 173 -25.36 30.86 -33.36
CA ASN A 173 -23.92 30.62 -33.22
C ASN A 173 -23.51 29.29 -33.85
N ILE A 174 -24.33 28.24 -33.69
CA ILE A 174 -24.11 26.94 -34.32
C ILE A 174 -24.29 27.04 -35.82
N VAL A 175 -25.33 27.71 -36.29
CA VAL A 175 -25.56 27.96 -37.71
C VAL A 175 -24.34 28.66 -38.33
N ALA A 176 -23.87 29.73 -37.69
CA ALA A 176 -22.70 30.48 -38.15
C ALA A 176 -21.42 29.62 -38.19
N ALA A 177 -21.18 28.75 -37.20
CA ALA A 177 -20.03 27.86 -37.17
C ALA A 177 -20.08 26.78 -38.26
N VAL A 178 -21.26 26.17 -38.49
CA VAL A 178 -21.48 25.20 -39.56
C VAL A 178 -21.26 25.85 -40.93
N ASP A 179 -21.78 27.07 -41.14
CA ASP A 179 -21.61 27.83 -42.38
C ASP A 179 -20.16 28.25 -42.62
N ALA A 180 -19.48 28.75 -41.59
CA ALA A 180 -18.08 29.16 -41.68
C ALA A 180 -17.11 28.00 -41.97
N THR A 181 -17.56 26.76 -41.75
CA THR A 181 -16.79 25.53 -41.97
C THR A 181 -17.40 24.64 -43.06
N ALA A 182 -18.27 25.21 -43.90
CA ALA A 182 -19.01 24.45 -44.91
C ALA A 182 -18.07 23.59 -45.76
N GLY A 183 -18.39 22.30 -45.84
CA GLY A 183 -17.64 21.29 -46.59
C GLY A 183 -16.31 20.83 -45.96
N LEU A 184 -15.80 21.45 -44.90
CA LEU A 184 -14.51 21.06 -44.31
C LEU A 184 -14.60 19.75 -43.51
N VAL A 185 -13.72 18.80 -43.83
CA VAL A 185 -13.56 17.52 -43.14
C VAL A 185 -12.11 17.26 -42.74
N ILE A 186 -11.91 16.37 -41.77
CA ILE A 186 -10.59 15.93 -41.31
C ILE A 186 -10.22 14.66 -42.07
N THR A 187 -9.01 14.65 -42.65
CA THR A 187 -8.53 13.55 -43.49
C THR A 187 -7.17 13.05 -43.01
N TYR A 188 -6.90 11.77 -43.24
CA TYR A 188 -5.60 11.16 -43.08
C TYR A 188 -5.27 10.39 -44.37
N ASN A 189 -4.13 10.69 -44.99
CA ASN A 189 -3.78 10.20 -46.33
C ASN A 189 -4.90 10.42 -47.37
N GLY A 190 -5.54 11.60 -47.33
CA GLY A 190 -6.62 11.98 -48.26
C GLY A 190 -7.99 11.36 -47.99
N ASN A 191 -8.12 10.44 -47.03
CA ASN A 191 -9.38 9.80 -46.69
C ASN A 191 -9.98 10.42 -45.40
N PRO A 192 -11.30 10.64 -45.31
CA PRO A 192 -11.94 11.09 -44.07
C PRO A 192 -11.63 10.15 -42.90
N ILE A 193 -11.23 10.71 -41.76
CA ILE A 193 -10.95 9.91 -40.56
C ILE A 193 -12.25 9.48 -39.86
N VAL A 194 -12.15 8.52 -38.95
CA VAL A 194 -13.14 8.37 -37.89
C VAL A 194 -12.84 9.43 -36.82
N ALA A 195 -13.59 10.53 -36.81
CA ALA A 195 -13.38 11.63 -35.88
C ALA A 195 -14.07 11.37 -34.52
N ALA A 196 -13.58 10.39 -33.76
CA ALA A 196 -14.10 10.11 -32.41
C ALA A 196 -13.82 11.25 -31.44
N TYR A 197 -14.79 11.56 -30.57
CA TYR A 197 -14.67 12.59 -29.54
C TYR A 197 -15.49 12.22 -28.30
N SER A 198 -15.12 12.76 -27.14
CA SER A 198 -15.82 12.51 -25.87
C SER A 198 -15.86 13.75 -24.98
N SER A 199 -16.73 13.74 -23.97
CA SER A 199 -16.99 14.90 -23.10
C SER A 199 -15.72 15.41 -22.42
N ASN A 200 -14.93 14.52 -21.80
CA ASN A 200 -13.70 14.88 -21.12
C ASN A 200 -12.71 13.72 -21.18
N CYS A 201 -11.47 13.97 -21.59
CA CYS A 201 -10.46 12.90 -21.68
C CYS A 201 -9.80 12.58 -20.33
N GLY A 202 -9.89 13.48 -19.34
CA GLY A 202 -9.26 13.32 -18.02
C GLY A 202 -7.80 13.76 -17.97
N GLY A 203 -7.42 14.75 -18.78
CA GLY A 203 -6.05 15.28 -18.84
C GLY A 203 -5.15 14.56 -19.85
N HIS A 204 -5.63 13.48 -20.46
CA HIS A 204 -4.91 12.75 -21.50
C HIS A 204 -5.88 12.01 -22.43
N THR A 205 -5.73 12.16 -23.74
CA THR A 205 -6.50 11.36 -24.70
C THR A 205 -5.99 9.91 -24.73
N ALA A 206 -6.84 9.01 -25.21
CA ALA A 206 -6.54 7.59 -25.29
C ALA A 206 -6.30 7.14 -26.74
N THR A 207 -5.52 6.07 -26.89
CA THR A 207 -5.52 5.24 -28.09
C THR A 207 -6.78 4.37 -28.15
N SER A 208 -7.15 3.85 -29.32
CA SER A 208 -8.24 2.87 -29.39
C SER A 208 -7.89 1.54 -28.73
N ALA A 209 -6.61 1.14 -28.74
CA ALA A 209 -6.16 -0.08 -28.10
C ALA A 209 -6.48 -0.09 -26.59
N GLU A 210 -6.37 1.07 -25.95
CA GLU A 210 -6.67 1.24 -24.52
C GLU A 210 -8.16 1.11 -24.17
N VAL A 211 -9.06 1.34 -25.13
CA VAL A 211 -10.50 1.47 -24.83
C VAL A 211 -11.34 0.43 -25.54
N TRP A 212 -11.09 0.23 -26.83
CA TRP A 212 -11.82 -0.67 -27.72
C TRP A 212 -10.98 -1.86 -28.22
N GLY A 213 -9.68 -1.89 -27.94
CA GLY A 213 -8.75 -2.89 -28.46
C GLY A 213 -8.35 -2.65 -29.93
N GLY A 214 -7.70 -3.66 -30.52
CA GLY A 214 -7.23 -3.63 -31.92
C GLY A 214 -5.99 -2.75 -32.16
N ALA A 215 -5.49 -2.78 -33.40
CA ALA A 215 -4.28 -2.02 -33.80
C ALA A 215 -4.50 -0.50 -33.83
N GLY A 216 -5.75 -0.06 -33.89
CA GLY A 216 -6.14 1.34 -33.92
C GLY A 216 -5.81 2.09 -35.20
N TYR A 217 -6.01 3.41 -35.16
CA TYR A 217 -5.67 4.30 -36.26
C TYR A 217 -4.46 5.14 -35.89
N ALA A 218 -3.60 5.42 -36.87
CA ALA A 218 -2.37 6.18 -36.67
C ALA A 218 -2.62 7.61 -36.13
N TYR A 219 -3.81 8.18 -36.39
CA TYR A 219 -4.20 9.52 -35.95
C TYR A 219 -4.81 9.57 -34.54
N TRP A 220 -5.14 8.43 -33.91
CA TRP A 220 -5.59 8.37 -32.52
C TRP A 220 -4.42 8.03 -31.60
N LYS A 221 -3.63 9.05 -31.29
CA LYS A 221 -2.54 8.94 -30.32
C LYS A 221 -3.01 9.41 -28.95
N ALA A 222 -2.48 8.77 -27.92
CA ALA A 222 -2.60 9.30 -26.56
C ALA A 222 -1.73 10.57 -26.48
N VAL A 223 -2.37 11.71 -26.23
CA VAL A 223 -1.72 13.00 -26.07
C VAL A 223 -2.17 13.65 -24.76
N PRO A 224 -1.28 14.33 -24.01
CA PRO A 224 -1.68 15.13 -22.86
C PRO A 224 -2.72 16.19 -23.26
N ASP A 225 -3.58 16.62 -22.35
CA ASP A 225 -4.53 17.73 -22.57
C ASP A 225 -4.65 18.57 -21.30
N ASP A 226 -3.80 19.58 -21.20
CA ASP A 226 -3.77 20.54 -20.09
C ASP A 226 -5.04 21.40 -20.00
N ALA A 227 -5.81 21.49 -21.08
CA ALA A 227 -6.94 22.40 -21.18
C ALA A 227 -8.18 21.89 -20.44
N CYS A 228 -8.35 20.57 -20.30
CA CYS A 228 -9.52 20.02 -19.60
C CYS A 228 -9.33 19.87 -18.09
N VAL A 229 -8.12 20.13 -17.55
CA VAL A 229 -7.84 20.04 -16.11
C VAL A 229 -8.73 21.01 -15.32
N GLY A 230 -9.36 20.52 -14.25
CA GLY A 230 -10.25 21.32 -13.39
C GLY A 230 -11.63 21.64 -13.97
N THR A 231 -11.95 21.12 -15.17
CA THR A 231 -13.30 21.21 -15.72
C THR A 231 -14.24 20.14 -15.14
N ASN A 232 -15.55 20.37 -15.21
CA ASN A 232 -16.52 19.40 -14.73
C ASN A 232 -16.39 18.06 -15.50
N GLY A 233 -16.35 16.94 -14.77
CA GLY A 233 -16.12 15.62 -15.35
C GLY A 233 -14.65 15.31 -15.66
N HIS A 234 -13.71 16.15 -15.20
CA HIS A 234 -12.28 15.82 -15.25
C HIS A 234 -11.91 14.75 -14.23
N ASP A 235 -12.34 14.89 -12.97
CA ASP A 235 -12.05 13.96 -11.88
C ASP A 235 -13.33 13.34 -11.33
N TRP A 236 -13.24 12.10 -10.87
CA TRP A 236 -14.30 11.41 -10.16
C TRP A 236 -13.74 10.44 -9.11
N THR A 237 -14.49 10.23 -8.04
CA THR A 237 -14.22 9.20 -7.04
C THR A 237 -15.46 8.34 -6.90
N VAL A 238 -15.28 7.02 -6.95
CA VAL A 238 -16.33 6.04 -6.69
C VAL A 238 -15.87 5.15 -5.54
N THR A 239 -16.60 5.18 -4.44
CA THR A 239 -16.43 4.26 -3.31
C THR A 239 -17.63 3.30 -3.30
N MET A 240 -17.37 2.01 -3.23
CA MET A 240 -18.41 0.98 -3.08
C MET A 240 -17.93 -0.12 -2.14
N SER A 241 -18.87 -0.88 -1.58
CA SER A 241 -18.49 -2.04 -0.77
C SER A 241 -17.88 -3.13 -1.63
N TRP A 242 -17.01 -3.96 -1.05
CA TRP A 242 -16.51 -5.16 -1.71
C TRP A 242 -17.63 -6.11 -2.16
N GLN A 243 -18.70 -6.20 -1.37
CA GLN A 243 -19.89 -7.00 -1.69
C GLN A 243 -20.64 -6.47 -2.92
N ASP A 244 -20.76 -5.15 -3.07
CA ASP A 244 -21.36 -4.55 -4.26
C ASP A 244 -20.53 -4.82 -5.51
N LEU A 245 -19.19 -4.73 -5.39
CA LEU A 245 -18.30 -5.04 -6.51
C LEU A 245 -18.38 -6.52 -6.88
N GLU A 246 -18.35 -7.43 -5.89
CA GLU A 246 -18.53 -8.87 -6.10
C GLU A 246 -19.84 -9.16 -6.83
N ALA A 247 -20.97 -8.63 -6.34
CA ALA A 247 -22.28 -8.84 -6.93
C ALA A 247 -22.32 -8.36 -8.39
N LYS A 248 -21.73 -7.19 -8.69
CA LYS A 248 -21.61 -6.67 -10.05
C LYS A 248 -20.76 -7.60 -10.93
N LEU A 249 -19.59 -8.02 -10.47
CA LEU A 249 -18.70 -8.90 -11.25
C LEU A 249 -19.31 -10.29 -11.46
N ASN A 250 -19.97 -10.85 -10.45
CA ASN A 250 -20.63 -12.15 -10.55
C ASN A 250 -21.91 -12.12 -11.40
N SER A 251 -22.49 -10.95 -11.65
CA SER A 251 -23.61 -10.79 -12.58
C SER A 251 -23.25 -11.07 -14.05
N ASN A 252 -21.95 -11.12 -14.38
CA ASN A 252 -21.47 -11.39 -15.73
C ASN A 252 -20.50 -12.58 -15.75
N ALA A 253 -20.81 -13.61 -16.54
CA ALA A 253 -20.03 -14.85 -16.60
C ALA A 253 -18.56 -14.64 -16.96
N ASN A 254 -18.19 -13.56 -17.66
CA ASN A 254 -16.81 -13.27 -18.04
C ASN A 254 -16.00 -12.57 -16.93
N THR A 255 -16.66 -12.09 -15.87
CA THR A 255 -16.03 -11.52 -14.68
C THR A 255 -16.30 -12.33 -13.42
N ALA A 256 -17.27 -13.25 -13.45
CA ALA A 256 -17.68 -14.02 -12.29
C ALA A 256 -16.54 -14.93 -11.78
N VAL A 257 -16.17 -14.75 -10.51
CA VAL A 257 -15.12 -15.51 -9.83
C VAL A 257 -15.61 -16.07 -8.48
N GLY A 258 -16.91 -16.07 -8.22
CA GLY A 258 -17.44 -16.50 -6.92
C GLY A 258 -17.15 -15.44 -5.85
N ALA A 259 -16.87 -15.87 -4.62
CA ALA A 259 -16.49 -14.95 -3.55
C ALA A 259 -15.25 -14.17 -3.99
N LEU A 260 -15.33 -12.85 -4.07
CA LEU A 260 -14.29 -12.00 -4.65
C LEU A 260 -13.12 -11.85 -3.67
N TYR A 261 -11.98 -12.40 -4.07
CA TYR A 261 -10.71 -12.28 -3.36
C TYR A 261 -9.81 -11.20 -3.92
N GLY A 262 -10.12 -10.62 -5.08
CA GLY A 262 -9.25 -9.58 -5.60
C GLY A 262 -9.63 -8.93 -6.91
N ALA A 263 -9.30 -7.65 -7.01
CA ALA A 263 -9.27 -6.89 -8.26
C ALA A 263 -7.92 -6.16 -8.39
N THR A 264 -7.19 -6.45 -9.46
CA THR A 264 -5.83 -5.94 -9.71
C THR A 264 -5.71 -5.27 -11.05
N VAL A 265 -5.09 -4.10 -11.10
CA VAL A 265 -4.57 -3.52 -12.34
C VAL A 265 -3.32 -4.28 -12.75
N LEU A 266 -3.28 -4.87 -13.94
CA LEU A 266 -2.09 -5.56 -14.46
C LEU A 266 -1.26 -4.71 -15.42
N THR A 267 -1.91 -3.81 -16.17
CA THR A 267 -1.26 -3.05 -17.23
C THR A 267 -1.96 -1.73 -17.44
N LEU A 268 -1.17 -0.67 -17.57
CA LEU A 268 -1.61 0.65 -18.00
C LEU A 268 -1.20 0.89 -19.46
N GLY A 269 -2.02 1.65 -20.18
CA GLY A 269 -1.69 2.14 -21.50
C GLY A 269 -0.92 3.46 -21.45
N PRO A 270 -0.48 3.97 -22.61
CA PRO A 270 0.29 5.22 -22.69
C PRO A 270 -0.44 6.45 -22.13
N SER A 271 -1.77 6.44 -22.02
CA SER A 271 -2.53 7.53 -21.38
C SER A 271 -2.67 7.38 -19.86
N GLY A 272 -2.15 6.29 -19.26
CA GLY A 272 -2.41 5.92 -17.87
C GLY A 272 -3.73 5.17 -17.65
N ARG A 273 -4.47 4.82 -18.71
CA ARG A 273 -5.70 4.01 -18.60
C ARG A 273 -5.40 2.56 -18.29
N VAL A 274 -6.24 1.94 -17.46
CA VAL A 274 -6.18 0.50 -17.21
C VAL A 274 -6.56 -0.26 -18.47
N THR A 275 -5.63 -1.04 -19.00
CA THR A 275 -5.84 -1.87 -20.20
C THR A 275 -6.10 -3.33 -19.84
N LYS A 276 -5.57 -3.79 -18.71
CA LYS A 276 -5.75 -5.17 -18.24
C LYS A 276 -5.92 -5.23 -16.73
N MET A 277 -6.86 -6.05 -16.29
CA MET A 277 -7.19 -6.33 -14.89
C MET A 277 -7.16 -7.84 -14.63
N ARG A 278 -6.85 -8.25 -13.40
CA ARG A 278 -7.07 -9.60 -12.88
C ARG A 278 -8.12 -9.59 -11.77
N LEU A 279 -9.06 -10.51 -11.86
CA LEU A 279 -10.11 -10.79 -10.88
C LEU A 279 -9.81 -12.16 -10.27
N GLN A 280 -9.82 -12.26 -8.94
CA GLN A 280 -9.56 -13.50 -8.22
C GLN A 280 -10.71 -13.77 -7.26
N GLY A 281 -11.10 -15.03 -7.11
CA GLY A 281 -12.16 -15.42 -6.19
C GLY A 281 -12.24 -16.94 -5.99
N SER A 282 -13.25 -17.38 -5.24
CA SER A 282 -13.45 -18.81 -4.91
C SER A 282 -13.61 -19.72 -6.13
N GLY A 283 -14.02 -19.17 -7.27
CA GLY A 283 -14.13 -19.85 -8.56
C GLY A 283 -12.87 -19.78 -9.43
N GLY A 284 -11.75 -19.29 -8.88
CA GLY A 284 -10.46 -19.14 -9.59
C GLY A 284 -10.17 -17.70 -10.02
N SER A 285 -9.37 -17.55 -11.07
CA SER A 285 -8.86 -16.25 -11.55
C SER A 285 -9.28 -15.98 -13.00
N LYS A 286 -9.59 -14.71 -13.32
CA LYS A 286 -9.92 -14.23 -14.66
C LYS A 286 -9.18 -12.96 -14.98
N GLU A 287 -8.70 -12.83 -16.21
CA GLU A 287 -8.12 -11.58 -16.71
C GLU A 287 -9.08 -10.91 -17.69
N VAL A 288 -9.31 -9.62 -17.52
CA VAL A 288 -10.26 -8.84 -18.30
C VAL A 288 -9.65 -7.51 -18.73
N SER A 289 -10.19 -6.86 -19.77
CA SER A 289 -9.77 -5.50 -20.09
C SER A 289 -10.25 -4.51 -19.03
N GLY A 290 -9.50 -3.42 -18.83
CA GLY A 290 -9.93 -2.36 -17.90
C GLY A 290 -11.25 -1.71 -18.31
N SER A 291 -11.51 -1.57 -19.62
CA SER A 291 -12.79 -1.06 -20.13
C SER A 291 -13.96 -2.00 -19.83
N PHE A 292 -13.77 -3.31 -19.95
CA PHE A 292 -14.79 -4.29 -19.60
C PHE A 292 -15.04 -4.33 -18.10
N PHE A 293 -13.98 -4.32 -17.29
CA PHE A 293 -14.09 -4.20 -15.82
C PHE A 293 -14.86 -2.94 -15.41
N ALA A 294 -14.46 -1.76 -15.90
CA ALA A 294 -15.11 -0.49 -15.58
C ALA A 294 -16.61 -0.53 -15.91
N SER A 295 -16.96 -1.09 -17.06
CA SER A 295 -18.36 -1.24 -17.47
C SER A 295 -19.16 -2.13 -16.50
N VAL A 296 -18.61 -3.28 -16.08
CA VAL A 296 -19.30 -4.20 -15.17
C VAL A 296 -19.37 -3.63 -13.75
N ALA A 297 -18.29 -3.01 -13.27
CA ALA A 297 -18.21 -2.38 -11.95
C ALA A 297 -19.03 -1.08 -11.86
N GLY A 298 -19.45 -0.51 -12.99
CA GLY A 298 -20.20 0.75 -13.04
C GLY A 298 -19.32 1.98 -12.81
N LEU A 299 -18.06 1.94 -13.23
CA LEU A 299 -17.12 3.06 -13.17
C LEU A 299 -17.28 3.97 -14.41
N PRO A 300 -17.10 5.30 -14.28
CA PRO A 300 -17.29 6.22 -15.40
C PRO A 300 -16.35 5.98 -16.59
N THR A 301 -15.10 5.61 -16.33
CA THR A 301 -14.09 5.32 -17.35
C THR A 301 -13.14 4.23 -16.88
N ASN A 302 -12.27 3.72 -17.76
CA ASN A 302 -11.13 2.88 -17.38
C ASN A 302 -9.86 3.68 -17.04
N PHE A 303 -9.96 4.99 -16.87
CA PHE A 303 -8.88 5.83 -16.38
C PHE A 303 -9.03 5.99 -14.88
N PHE A 304 -8.58 5.01 -14.13
CA PHE A 304 -8.68 5.01 -12.68
C PHE A 304 -7.48 4.33 -12.04
N ALA A 305 -7.26 4.69 -10.78
CA ALA A 305 -6.46 3.95 -9.83
C ALA A 305 -7.37 3.44 -8.71
N ILE A 306 -6.99 2.32 -8.10
CA ILE A 306 -7.56 1.85 -6.84
C ILE A 306 -6.78 2.57 -5.73
N ALA A 307 -7.47 3.22 -4.79
CA ALA A 307 -6.83 3.91 -3.68
C ALA A 307 -6.01 2.92 -2.82
N GLN A 308 -4.81 3.32 -2.42
CA GLN A 308 -3.89 2.47 -1.64
C GLN A 308 -4.49 2.06 -0.28
N SER A 309 -4.09 0.88 0.20
CA SER A 309 -4.37 0.37 1.54
C SER A 309 -3.63 1.19 2.58
N ASN A 310 -4.22 1.37 3.77
CA ASN A 310 -3.50 1.96 4.90
C ASN A 310 -2.53 0.95 5.52
N PHE A 311 -2.57 -0.31 5.14
CA PHE A 311 -1.67 -1.35 5.61
C PHE A 311 -1.15 -2.16 4.43
N ASP A 312 0.16 -2.35 4.36
CA ASP A 312 0.83 -3.23 3.42
C ASP A 312 1.50 -4.36 4.20
N GLU A 313 1.06 -5.59 3.97
CA GLU A 313 1.52 -6.79 4.66
C GLU A 313 2.34 -7.69 3.74
N TYR A 314 3.41 -8.25 4.29
CA TYR A 314 4.33 -9.14 3.59
C TYR A 314 4.63 -10.38 4.43
N ILE A 315 4.72 -11.54 3.79
CA ILE A 315 5.33 -12.75 4.37
C ILE A 315 6.70 -12.97 3.72
N LEU A 316 7.73 -13.09 4.53
CA LEU A 316 9.12 -13.13 4.12
C LEU A 316 9.66 -14.53 4.37
N LEU A 317 10.06 -15.22 3.31
CA LEU A 317 10.49 -16.60 3.35
C LEU A 317 11.99 -16.69 3.05
N GLY A 318 12.76 -17.29 3.95
CA GLY A 318 14.20 -17.49 3.77
C GLY A 318 14.56 -18.97 3.67
N ASN A 319 15.26 -19.38 2.62
CA ASN A 319 15.76 -20.75 2.46
C ASN A 319 17.29 -20.77 2.62
N THR A 320 17.76 -21.28 3.76
CA THR A 320 19.19 -21.42 4.08
C THR A 320 19.79 -22.73 3.56
N SER A 321 19.00 -23.62 2.97
CA SER A 321 19.48 -24.88 2.38
C SER A 321 20.49 -24.62 1.28
N GLU A 322 21.60 -25.36 1.29
CA GLU A 322 22.67 -25.20 0.31
C GLU A 322 22.29 -25.69 -1.08
N SER A 323 21.36 -26.63 -1.17
CA SER A 323 21.09 -27.36 -2.41
C SER A 323 19.63 -27.72 -2.65
N GLN A 324 18.75 -27.61 -1.65
CA GLN A 324 17.35 -27.99 -1.78
C GLN A 324 16.47 -26.75 -1.93
N GLU A 325 15.61 -26.78 -2.94
CA GLU A 325 14.51 -25.85 -3.08
C GLU A 325 13.41 -26.20 -2.08
N ALA A 326 12.80 -25.18 -1.47
CA ALA A 326 11.68 -25.32 -0.56
C ALA A 326 10.36 -25.14 -1.31
N LYS A 327 9.44 -26.09 -1.19
CA LYS A 327 8.05 -25.93 -1.57
C LYS A 327 7.29 -25.47 -0.33
N VAL A 328 6.59 -24.35 -0.47
CA VAL A 328 5.95 -23.67 0.65
C VAL A 328 4.48 -23.54 0.35
N HIS A 329 3.63 -23.99 1.27
CA HIS A 329 2.20 -23.79 1.25
C HIS A 329 1.82 -22.79 2.33
N ILE A 330 1.10 -21.72 1.98
CA ILE A 330 0.63 -20.73 2.96
C ILE A 330 -0.89 -20.74 2.99
N THR A 331 -1.44 -20.98 4.17
CA THR A 331 -2.87 -20.82 4.48
C THR A 331 -3.08 -19.49 5.20
N TYR A 332 -3.77 -18.56 4.55
CA TYR A 332 -4.22 -17.31 5.12
C TYR A 332 -5.62 -17.50 5.70
N THR A 333 -5.85 -17.17 6.97
CA THR A 333 -7.13 -17.34 7.66
C THR A 333 -7.72 -15.99 8.07
N MET A 334 -8.93 -15.68 7.60
CA MET A 334 -9.67 -14.45 7.87
C MET A 334 -10.62 -14.60 9.08
N PRO A 335 -11.16 -13.49 9.63
CA PRO A 335 -12.30 -13.53 10.54
C PRO A 335 -13.46 -14.33 9.94
N GLY A 336 -14.09 -15.20 10.75
CA GLY A 336 -15.18 -16.07 10.31
C GLY A 336 -14.72 -17.40 9.67
N GLY A 337 -13.42 -17.61 9.51
CA GLY A 337 -12.83 -18.90 9.12
C GLY A 337 -12.74 -19.15 7.62
N ASN A 338 -12.98 -18.13 6.79
CA ASN A 338 -12.61 -18.20 5.38
C ASN A 338 -11.10 -18.30 5.25
N GLN A 339 -10.64 -19.09 4.27
CA GLN A 339 -9.23 -19.28 4.01
C GLN A 339 -8.89 -18.96 2.55
N TYR A 340 -7.68 -18.46 2.36
CA TYR A 340 -7.03 -18.34 1.06
C TYR A 340 -5.71 -19.11 1.12
N GLU A 341 -5.43 -19.93 0.12
CA GLU A 341 -4.24 -20.76 0.08
C GLU A 341 -3.39 -20.43 -1.14
N ALA A 342 -2.08 -20.43 -0.97
CA ALA A 342 -1.15 -20.21 -2.06
C ALA A 342 0.14 -21.02 -1.86
N ASP A 343 0.63 -21.58 -2.97
CA ASP A 343 1.90 -22.29 -3.02
C ASP A 343 3.01 -21.40 -3.59
N TYR A 344 4.17 -21.49 -2.98
CA TYR A 344 5.39 -20.78 -3.35
C TYR A 344 6.56 -21.74 -3.43
N VAL A 345 7.59 -21.30 -4.15
CA VAL A 345 8.85 -22.01 -4.28
C VAL A 345 9.96 -21.05 -3.90
N VAL A 346 10.88 -21.50 -3.04
CA VAL A 346 12.04 -20.72 -2.60
C VAL A 346 13.31 -21.51 -2.89
N GLY A 347 14.12 -21.02 -3.82
CA GLY A 347 15.37 -21.68 -4.23
C GLY A 347 16.37 -21.81 -3.07
N PRO A 348 17.37 -22.70 -3.18
CA PRO A 348 18.43 -22.81 -2.17
C PRO A 348 19.20 -21.50 -2.02
N ARG A 349 19.65 -21.18 -0.79
CA ARG A 349 20.40 -19.96 -0.44
C ARG A 349 19.77 -18.68 -1.02
N SER A 350 18.45 -18.59 -0.90
CA SER A 350 17.68 -17.48 -1.45
C SER A 350 16.51 -17.13 -0.55
N ARG A 351 15.77 -16.09 -0.94
CA ARG A 351 14.57 -15.66 -0.25
C ARG A 351 13.45 -15.33 -1.22
N ASN A 352 12.24 -15.24 -0.70
CA ASN A 352 11.05 -14.80 -1.42
C ASN A 352 10.22 -13.85 -0.53
N THR A 353 9.72 -12.77 -1.13
CA THR A 353 8.84 -11.79 -0.48
C THR A 353 7.44 -11.94 -1.05
N VAL A 354 6.48 -12.34 -0.22
CA VAL A 354 5.08 -12.47 -0.60
C VAL A 354 4.34 -11.22 -0.17
N PHE A 355 3.93 -10.38 -1.12
CA PHE A 355 3.06 -9.24 -0.82
C PHE A 355 1.64 -9.73 -0.61
N VAL A 356 1.10 -9.67 0.60
CA VAL A 356 -0.21 -10.25 0.94
C VAL A 356 -1.36 -9.41 0.37
N ASN A 357 -1.18 -8.08 0.36
CA ASN A 357 -2.03 -7.16 -0.41
C ASN A 357 -1.97 -7.41 -1.92
N SER A 358 -1.11 -8.34 -2.36
CA SER A 358 -1.12 -8.90 -3.70
C SER A 358 -2.07 -10.10 -3.89
N PHE A 359 -2.98 -10.37 -2.95
CA PHE A 359 -4.18 -11.21 -3.16
C PHE A 359 -5.25 -11.12 -2.06
N LEU A 360 -5.04 -10.38 -0.97
CA LEU A 360 -6.02 -10.10 0.09
C LEU A 360 -5.98 -8.59 0.41
N GLN A 361 -7.11 -7.88 0.44
CA GLN A 361 -7.15 -6.45 0.80
C GLN A 361 -8.36 -6.23 1.65
N ASN A 362 -8.24 -5.27 2.55
CA ASN A 362 -9.32 -4.86 3.42
C ASN A 362 -9.90 -6.04 4.20
N THR A 363 -9.00 -6.87 4.73
CA THR A 363 -9.34 -7.92 5.67
C THR A 363 -8.25 -8.01 6.73
N GLU A 364 -8.68 -8.35 7.95
CA GLU A 364 -7.78 -8.98 8.91
C GLU A 364 -7.41 -10.36 8.40
N VAL A 365 -6.17 -10.76 8.60
CA VAL A 365 -5.66 -12.03 8.11
C VAL A 365 -4.63 -12.54 9.10
N SER A 366 -4.50 -13.85 9.16
CA SER A 366 -3.47 -14.59 9.88
C SER A 366 -2.85 -15.56 8.89
N ALA A 367 -1.62 -16.01 9.11
CA ALA A 367 -0.94 -16.89 8.17
C ALA A 367 -0.39 -18.13 8.89
N LYS A 368 -0.54 -19.29 8.23
CA LYS A 368 0.18 -20.53 8.54
C LYS A 368 1.04 -20.87 7.33
N VAL A 369 2.34 -20.96 7.53
CA VAL A 369 3.33 -21.31 6.50
C VAL A 369 3.78 -22.75 6.76
N GLU A 370 3.70 -23.61 5.76
CA GLU A 370 4.17 -24.99 5.79
C GLU A 370 5.19 -25.21 4.68
N SER A 371 6.24 -25.97 4.93
CA SER A 371 7.25 -26.29 3.92
C SER A 371 7.75 -27.73 4.01
N ASP A 372 8.16 -28.30 2.88
CA ASP A 372 8.75 -29.64 2.79
C ASP A 372 10.18 -29.73 3.36
N ILE A 373 10.85 -28.58 3.54
CA ILE A 373 12.14 -28.47 4.24
C ILE A 373 12.10 -27.33 5.27
N PRO A 374 12.98 -27.31 6.28
CA PRO A 374 13.05 -26.19 7.20
C PRO A 374 13.42 -24.88 6.49
N ILE A 375 12.62 -23.85 6.69
CA ILE A 375 12.83 -22.48 6.20
C ILE A 375 12.65 -21.45 7.33
N LEU A 376 12.97 -20.21 7.06
CA LEU A 376 12.67 -19.04 7.90
C LEU A 376 11.36 -18.40 7.42
N ALA A 377 10.58 -17.87 8.36
CA ALA A 377 9.45 -17.01 8.04
C ALA A 377 9.33 -15.84 9.02
N GLU A 378 9.19 -14.64 8.46
CA GLU A 378 8.88 -13.39 9.16
C GLU A 378 7.71 -12.69 8.48
N ARG A 379 7.11 -11.72 9.16
CA ARG A 379 6.00 -10.92 8.65
C ARG A 379 6.27 -9.44 8.85
N ALA A 380 6.41 -8.72 7.74
CA ALA A 380 6.53 -7.28 7.72
C ALA A 380 5.16 -6.63 7.49
N MET A 381 4.91 -5.52 8.18
CA MET A 381 3.78 -4.65 7.89
C MET A 381 4.23 -3.20 7.86
N TYR A 382 3.69 -2.42 6.91
CA TYR A 382 3.93 -0.99 6.77
C TYR A 382 2.59 -0.27 6.69
N PHE A 383 2.33 0.67 7.59
CA PHE A 383 0.98 1.16 7.78
C PHE A 383 0.87 2.66 8.04
N SER A 384 -0.34 3.17 7.84
CA SER A 384 -0.85 4.48 8.18
C SER A 384 -2.16 4.28 8.94
N TYR A 385 -2.05 3.89 10.20
CA TYR A 385 -3.19 3.57 11.05
C TYR A 385 -4.11 4.79 11.22
N ARG A 386 -5.42 4.57 10.95
CA ARG A 386 -6.46 5.62 10.91
C ARG A 386 -6.11 6.82 10.01
N GLY A 387 -5.26 6.60 9.00
CA GLY A 387 -4.81 7.64 8.08
C GLY A 387 -3.84 8.66 8.67
N ASN A 388 -3.39 8.51 9.91
CA ASN A 388 -2.59 9.53 10.62
C ASN A 388 -1.34 8.97 11.33
N TRP A 389 -1.38 7.73 11.82
CA TRP A 389 -0.25 7.16 12.57
C TRP A 389 0.52 6.21 11.67
N THR A 390 1.60 6.71 11.08
CA THR A 390 2.46 5.91 10.22
C THR A 390 3.38 5.03 11.04
N GLY A 391 3.73 3.87 10.52
CA GLY A 391 4.66 2.98 11.18
C GLY A 391 4.90 1.70 10.37
N GLY A 392 5.55 0.75 11.01
CA GLY A 392 5.62 -0.60 10.52
C GLY A 392 6.21 -1.52 11.57
N SER A 393 6.14 -2.82 11.33
CA SER A 393 6.58 -3.85 12.24
C SER A 393 7.13 -5.04 11.47
N ASP A 394 8.02 -5.77 12.11
CA ASP A 394 8.45 -7.10 11.67
C ASP A 394 8.23 -8.06 12.84
N THR A 395 7.64 -9.23 12.59
CA THR A 395 7.50 -10.27 13.60
C THR A 395 7.98 -11.61 13.08
N LEU A 396 8.63 -12.35 13.99
CA LEU A 396 9.01 -13.74 13.80
C LEU A 396 7.77 -14.63 13.85
N GLY A 397 7.71 -15.61 12.96
CA GLY A 397 6.74 -16.69 13.09
C GLY A 397 7.00 -17.53 14.33
N THR A 398 5.96 -18.13 14.90
CA THR A 398 6.12 -19.20 15.89
C THR A 398 5.96 -20.57 15.25
N ALA A 399 6.75 -21.56 15.68
CA ALA A 399 6.69 -22.91 15.13
C ALA A 399 5.54 -23.76 15.71
N SER A 400 4.89 -23.32 16.79
CA SER A 400 3.81 -24.08 17.41
C SER A 400 2.76 -23.22 18.12
N PRO A 401 1.46 -23.55 17.97
CA PRO A 401 0.41 -23.04 18.85
C PRO A 401 0.59 -23.54 20.29
N ALA A 402 0.09 -22.78 21.26
CA ALA A 402 0.18 -23.10 22.68
C ALA A 402 -1.06 -22.65 23.46
N ASN A 403 -1.24 -23.23 24.64
CA ASN A 403 -2.33 -22.90 25.56
C ASN A 403 -2.04 -21.67 26.44
N THR A 404 -0.81 -21.15 26.44
CA THR A 404 -0.44 -19.99 27.25
C THR A 404 0.54 -19.11 26.50
N TRP A 405 0.30 -17.80 26.52
CA TRP A 405 1.13 -16.78 25.87
C TRP A 405 1.37 -15.61 26.82
N TYR A 406 2.57 -15.04 26.77
CA TYR A 406 3.02 -13.97 27.65
C TYR A 406 3.52 -12.76 26.86
N PHE A 407 3.22 -11.57 27.38
CA PHE A 407 3.64 -10.26 26.88
C PHE A 407 3.99 -9.36 28.06
N ALA A 408 5.17 -8.74 28.09
CA ALA A 408 5.66 -7.93 29.21
C ALA A 408 5.41 -6.42 29.06
N GLU A 409 5.23 -5.93 27.84
CA GLU A 409 4.77 -4.57 27.58
C GLU A 409 3.25 -4.53 27.36
N GLY A 410 2.69 -3.33 27.57
CA GLY A 410 1.31 -2.98 27.29
C GLY A 410 1.01 -1.58 27.86
N TYR A 411 0.21 -0.80 27.14
CA TYR A 411 -0.28 0.49 27.62
C TYR A 411 -1.60 0.84 26.94
N THR A 412 -2.63 1.13 27.75
CA THR A 412 -3.95 1.53 27.26
C THR A 412 -4.24 3.02 27.48
N GLY A 413 -3.26 3.78 27.96
CA GLY A 413 -3.45 5.21 28.25
C GLY A 413 -3.76 6.07 27.02
N THR A 414 -3.92 7.36 27.25
CA THR A 414 -4.15 8.33 26.16
C THR A 414 -3.03 8.25 25.13
N GLY A 415 -3.41 8.20 23.85
CA GLY A 415 -2.48 8.10 22.74
C GLY A 415 -2.08 6.67 22.39
N PHE A 416 -2.63 5.62 23.01
CA PHE A 416 -2.29 4.23 22.69
C PHE A 416 -3.51 3.38 22.40
N GLU A 417 -3.41 2.54 21.37
CA GLU A 417 -4.37 1.51 21.03
C GLU A 417 -3.67 0.16 20.93
N GLU A 418 -3.89 -0.68 21.94
CA GLU A 418 -3.32 -2.01 22.07
C GLU A 418 -4.35 -3.07 21.70
N TRP A 419 -3.90 -4.08 20.97
CA TRP A 419 -4.73 -5.20 20.52
C TRP A 419 -4.05 -6.53 20.81
N ILE A 420 -4.85 -7.59 20.94
CA ILE A 420 -4.39 -8.98 20.95
C ILE A 420 -5.03 -9.70 19.78
N CYS A 421 -4.19 -10.16 18.85
CA CYS A 421 -4.56 -10.97 17.71
C CYS A 421 -4.40 -12.44 18.08
N VAL A 422 -5.45 -13.25 17.92
CA VAL A 422 -5.42 -14.68 18.22
C VAL A 422 -5.86 -15.49 17.01
N LEU A 423 -5.01 -16.43 16.58
CA LEU A 423 -5.32 -17.46 15.58
C LEU A 423 -5.62 -18.78 16.29
N ASN A 424 -6.79 -19.36 16.00
CA ASN A 424 -7.12 -20.73 16.34
C ASN A 424 -7.07 -21.58 15.05
N ALA A 425 -5.95 -22.25 14.84
CA ALA A 425 -5.76 -23.16 13.71
C ALA A 425 -6.39 -24.56 13.94
N GLY A 426 -6.86 -24.85 15.17
CA GLY A 426 -7.40 -26.15 15.55
C GLY A 426 -8.88 -26.35 15.21
N ASP A 427 -9.32 -27.59 15.39
CA ASP A 427 -10.67 -28.07 15.01
C ASP A 427 -11.78 -27.71 16.02
N ASN A 428 -11.41 -27.24 17.21
CA ASN A 428 -12.34 -26.90 18.29
C ASN A 428 -12.32 -25.40 18.59
N GLN A 429 -13.42 -24.84 19.07
CA GLN A 429 -13.44 -23.48 19.60
C GLN A 429 -12.47 -23.36 20.78
N ALA A 430 -11.62 -22.33 20.74
CA ALA A 430 -10.73 -21.95 21.83
C ALA A 430 -11.45 -20.94 22.74
N ASN A 431 -11.60 -21.25 24.02
CA ASN A 431 -12.04 -20.29 25.03
C ASN A 431 -10.81 -19.68 25.70
N LEU A 432 -10.84 -18.36 25.88
CA LEU A 432 -9.70 -17.58 26.34
C LEU A 432 -9.95 -16.93 27.71
N THR A 433 -8.90 -16.86 28.51
CA THR A 433 -8.82 -16.03 29.71
C THR A 433 -7.59 -15.13 29.61
N MET A 434 -7.78 -13.82 29.67
CA MET A 434 -6.70 -12.83 29.67
C MET A 434 -6.46 -12.33 31.09
N ARG A 435 -5.25 -12.51 31.61
CA ARG A 435 -4.81 -12.01 32.91
C ARG A 435 -3.83 -10.87 32.71
N PHE A 436 -4.32 -9.67 32.95
CA PHE A 436 -3.56 -8.44 32.78
C PHE A 436 -2.93 -8.02 34.09
N GLN A 437 -1.60 -8.05 34.21
CA GLN A 437 -0.92 -7.50 35.38
C GLN A 437 -0.77 -5.98 35.16
N THR A 438 -1.61 -5.18 35.82
CA THR A 438 -1.56 -3.72 35.71
C THR A 438 -0.63 -3.13 36.76
N GLN A 439 0.15 -2.12 36.38
CA GLN A 439 1.05 -1.45 37.31
C GLN A 439 0.27 -0.60 38.34
N GLU A 440 -0.90 -0.09 37.94
CA GLU A 440 -1.70 0.82 38.76
C GLU A 440 -2.64 0.11 39.75
N GLU A 441 -3.24 -1.03 39.38
CA GLU A 441 -4.32 -1.67 40.16
C GLU A 441 -4.13 -3.19 40.35
N GLY A 442 -2.96 -3.74 40.04
CA GLY A 442 -2.69 -5.19 40.16
C GLY A 442 -3.33 -6.02 39.04
N GLU A 443 -3.47 -7.33 39.25
CA GLU A 443 -4.00 -8.23 38.21
C GLU A 443 -5.52 -8.02 37.96
N LYS A 444 -5.90 -7.91 36.69
CA LYS A 444 -7.27 -7.92 36.20
C LYS A 444 -7.48 -9.14 35.29
N VAL A 445 -8.56 -9.88 35.53
CA VAL A 445 -8.87 -11.11 34.78
C VAL A 445 -10.11 -10.88 33.92
N VAL A 446 -9.99 -11.17 32.63
CA VAL A 446 -11.07 -11.07 31.65
C VAL A 446 -11.29 -12.44 31.01
N GLY A 447 -12.50 -12.98 31.17
CA GLY A 447 -12.91 -14.26 30.58
C GLY A 447 -14.10 -14.11 29.63
N GLY A 448 -14.67 -15.24 29.19
CA GLY A 448 -15.83 -15.24 28.27
C GLY A 448 -15.48 -14.86 26.83
N LEU A 449 -14.18 -14.82 26.51
CA LEU A 449 -13.65 -14.60 25.16
C LEU A 449 -13.50 -15.95 24.46
N SER A 450 -13.69 -15.98 23.14
CA SER A 450 -13.50 -17.20 22.35
C SER A 450 -13.04 -16.92 20.93
N VAL A 451 -12.42 -17.92 20.31
CA VAL A 451 -12.05 -17.94 18.91
C VAL A 451 -12.54 -19.26 18.30
N PRO A 452 -13.50 -19.24 17.36
CA PRO A 452 -13.98 -20.44 16.69
C PRO A 452 -12.85 -21.26 16.04
N ALA A 453 -13.11 -22.54 15.78
CA ALA A 453 -12.20 -23.40 15.02
C ALA A 453 -11.84 -22.79 13.66
N HIS A 454 -10.60 -23.01 13.21
CA HIS A 454 -10.06 -22.52 11.94
C HIS A 454 -10.34 -21.03 11.67
N SER A 455 -10.22 -20.19 12.69
CA SER A 455 -10.53 -18.77 12.56
C SER A 455 -9.58 -17.92 13.39
N ARG A 456 -9.63 -16.61 13.16
CA ARG A 456 -8.91 -15.64 13.98
C ARG A 456 -9.84 -14.59 14.58
N ARG A 457 -9.36 -13.92 15.63
CA ARG A 457 -10.04 -12.76 16.24
C ARG A 457 -9.04 -11.74 16.79
N THR A 458 -9.37 -10.46 16.64
CA THR A 458 -8.67 -9.32 17.25
C THR A 458 -9.46 -8.85 18.47
N PHE A 459 -8.78 -8.58 19.58
CA PHE A 459 -9.38 -8.03 20.81
C PHE A 459 -8.75 -6.69 21.15
N SER A 460 -9.56 -5.63 21.31
CA SER A 460 -9.07 -4.33 21.79
C SER A 460 -8.78 -4.40 23.28
N VAL A 461 -7.52 -4.23 23.69
CA VAL A 461 -7.15 -4.22 25.11
C VAL A 461 -7.71 -2.95 25.78
N ASN A 462 -7.78 -1.83 25.05
CA ASN A 462 -8.40 -0.61 25.53
C ASN A 462 -9.89 -0.80 25.89
N ASP A 463 -10.63 -1.59 25.12
CA ASP A 463 -12.04 -1.90 25.46
C ASP A 463 -12.14 -2.87 26.65
N LEU A 464 -11.21 -3.83 26.76
CA LEU A 464 -11.23 -4.83 27.83
C LEU A 464 -10.80 -4.26 29.19
N LEU A 465 -9.82 -3.37 29.22
CA LEU A 465 -9.25 -2.81 30.46
C LEU A 465 -9.72 -1.38 30.74
N GLY A 466 -10.07 -0.60 29.72
CA GLY A 466 -10.20 0.85 29.80
C GLY A 466 -8.86 1.58 29.56
N GLY A 467 -8.91 2.91 29.49
CA GLY A 467 -7.86 3.71 28.86
C GLY A 467 -6.79 4.34 29.76
N LYS A 468 -6.19 3.62 30.72
CA LYS A 468 -5.26 4.22 31.70
C LYS A 468 -4.12 3.33 32.24
N TYR A 469 -3.98 2.09 31.77
CA TYR A 469 -3.12 1.12 32.45
C TYR A 469 -1.82 0.90 31.71
N GLN A 470 -0.72 0.87 32.45
CA GLN A 470 0.46 0.10 32.07
C GLN A 470 0.16 -1.36 32.37
N THR A 471 0.14 -2.20 31.34
CA THR A 471 -0.30 -3.59 31.45
C THR A 471 0.72 -4.56 30.86
N SER A 472 0.69 -5.81 31.30
CA SER A 472 1.35 -6.96 30.71
C SER A 472 0.31 -8.08 30.68
N LEU A 473 0.44 -9.06 29.80
CA LEU A 473 -0.59 -10.07 29.61
C LEU A 473 -0.04 -11.47 29.79
N LYS A 474 -0.78 -12.28 30.55
CA LYS A 474 -0.78 -13.74 30.44
C LYS A 474 -2.12 -14.17 29.82
N LEU A 475 -2.07 -14.63 28.57
CA LEU A 475 -3.21 -15.21 27.86
C LEU A 475 -3.24 -16.72 28.10
N GLU A 476 -4.38 -17.24 28.55
CA GLU A 476 -4.63 -18.67 28.74
C GLU A 476 -5.74 -19.14 27.79
N SER A 477 -5.59 -20.32 27.20
CA SER A 477 -6.60 -20.96 26.35
C SER A 477 -6.77 -22.44 26.64
N ASP A 478 -8.00 -22.94 26.52
CA ASP A 478 -8.31 -24.37 26.62
C ASP A 478 -7.97 -25.18 25.36
N GLN A 479 -7.65 -24.51 24.24
CA GLN A 479 -7.11 -25.10 23.01
C GLN A 479 -5.78 -24.43 22.64
N PRO A 480 -4.86 -25.11 21.92
CA PRO A 480 -3.67 -24.46 21.40
C PRO A 480 -4.02 -23.35 20.39
N VAL A 481 -3.56 -22.13 20.66
CA VAL A 481 -3.74 -20.95 19.79
C VAL A 481 -2.40 -20.26 19.54
N VAL A 482 -2.36 -19.28 18.65
CA VAL A 482 -1.22 -18.40 18.41
C VAL A 482 -1.63 -16.97 18.75
N ALA A 483 -0.75 -16.19 19.39
CA ALA A 483 -1.06 -14.83 19.82
C ALA A 483 0.03 -13.81 19.49
N GLU A 484 -0.39 -12.68 18.93
CA GLU A 484 0.42 -11.50 18.65
C GLU A 484 -0.19 -10.26 19.30
N ARG A 485 0.65 -9.30 19.67
CA ARG A 485 0.22 -8.04 20.28
C ARG A 485 0.68 -6.85 19.43
N PRO A 486 -0.17 -6.33 18.54
CA PRO A 486 0.08 -5.05 17.93
C PRO A 486 -0.38 -3.88 18.79
N MET A 487 0.35 -2.79 18.67
CA MET A 487 0.11 -1.54 19.36
C MET A 487 0.32 -0.39 18.39
N TYR A 488 -0.59 0.57 18.40
CA TYR A 488 -0.50 1.79 17.61
C TYR A 488 -0.57 2.99 18.55
N PHE A 489 0.23 4.02 18.30
CA PHE A 489 0.37 5.11 19.24
C PHE A 489 0.59 6.47 18.60
N ASP A 490 0.15 7.48 19.36
CA ASP A 490 0.53 8.87 19.31
C ASP A 490 1.21 9.21 20.63
N TYR A 491 2.49 8.88 20.71
CA TYR A 491 3.27 8.90 21.93
C TYR A 491 3.70 10.32 22.27
N SER A 492 3.46 10.73 23.52
CA SER A 492 4.06 11.94 24.10
C SER A 492 5.14 11.52 25.09
N GLY A 493 6.37 11.49 24.62
CA GLY A 493 7.54 11.04 25.38
C GLY A 493 8.04 12.06 26.40
N THR A 494 9.19 11.74 26.98
CA THR A 494 9.94 12.70 27.81
C THR A 494 10.41 13.90 26.96
N ALA A 495 10.70 15.02 27.61
CA ALA A 495 11.20 16.25 26.95
C ALA A 495 10.29 16.86 25.86
N ASN A 496 8.96 16.66 25.92
CA ASN A 496 7.96 17.16 24.95
C ASN A 496 8.15 16.62 23.53
N LEU A 497 8.75 15.44 23.39
CA LEU A 497 8.84 14.76 22.10
C LEU A 497 7.49 14.12 21.75
N HIS A 498 7.10 14.15 20.47
CA HIS A 498 5.80 13.68 19.99
C HIS A 498 5.93 12.89 18.68
N TRP A 499 5.43 11.65 18.65
CA TRP A 499 5.87 10.59 17.74
C TRP A 499 4.68 9.68 17.52
N THR A 500 4.26 9.52 16.26
CA THR A 500 3.26 8.51 15.91
C THR A 500 3.97 7.23 15.47
N GLY A 501 3.31 6.10 15.65
CA GLY A 501 3.92 4.82 15.33
C GLY A 501 3.02 3.64 15.60
N GLY A 502 3.61 2.47 15.45
CA GLY A 502 3.06 1.23 15.94
C GLY A 502 4.08 0.11 15.79
N HIS A 503 3.88 -0.97 16.51
CA HIS A 503 4.71 -2.17 16.43
C HIS A 503 3.89 -3.41 16.79
N CYS A 504 4.46 -4.58 16.54
CA CYS A 504 3.90 -5.85 17.00
C CYS A 504 5.00 -6.74 17.56
N VAL A 505 4.62 -7.66 18.46
CA VAL A 505 5.45 -8.77 18.92
C VAL A 505 4.66 -10.07 18.89
N MET A 506 5.34 -11.16 18.48
CA MET A 506 4.90 -12.53 18.74
C MET A 506 5.00 -12.80 20.24
N GLY A 507 3.93 -13.28 20.87
CA GLY A 507 4.01 -13.64 22.29
C GLY A 507 4.99 -14.81 22.51
N THR A 508 5.48 -14.98 23.73
CA THR A 508 6.20 -16.22 24.07
C THR A 508 5.27 -17.21 24.78
N ASN A 509 5.43 -18.50 24.52
CA ASN A 509 4.70 -19.58 25.19
C ASN A 509 5.50 -20.23 26.34
N SER A 510 6.70 -19.70 26.63
CA SER A 510 7.55 -20.15 27.74
C SER A 510 8.24 -18.96 28.40
N LEU A 511 8.39 -19.06 29.72
CA LEU A 511 9.14 -18.09 30.52
C LEU A 511 10.56 -18.61 30.75
N SER A 512 11.47 -17.71 31.11
CA SER A 512 12.88 -18.01 31.36
C SER A 512 13.36 -17.28 32.62
N LYS A 513 14.42 -17.81 33.21
CA LYS A 513 15.17 -17.18 34.31
C LYS A 513 16.12 -16.10 33.85
N GLN A 514 16.26 -15.90 32.55
CA GLN A 514 17.12 -14.88 31.98
C GLN A 514 16.65 -14.48 30.59
N TYR A 515 16.98 -13.24 30.21
CA TYR A 515 16.81 -12.73 28.86
C TYR A 515 17.95 -11.81 28.44
N TYR A 516 18.17 -11.75 27.14
CA TYR A 516 19.14 -10.90 26.47
C TYR A 516 18.42 -10.00 25.46
N LEU A 517 18.80 -8.73 25.43
CA LEU A 517 18.29 -7.70 24.53
C LEU A 517 19.50 -7.01 23.90
N ALA A 518 19.77 -7.25 22.61
CA ALA A 518 21.03 -6.93 21.95
C ALA A 518 21.09 -5.50 21.38
N GLU A 519 19.95 -4.94 20.97
CA GLU A 519 19.79 -3.52 20.66
C GLU A 519 19.48 -2.70 21.93
N GLY A 520 19.64 -1.38 21.80
CA GLY A 520 19.33 -0.36 22.79
C GLY A 520 20.22 0.86 22.59
N THR A 521 19.68 2.03 22.91
CA THR A 521 20.43 3.28 22.94
C THR A 521 19.72 4.34 23.79
N THR A 522 20.52 5.18 24.45
CA THR A 522 20.06 6.36 25.19
C THR A 522 20.47 7.67 24.53
N ARG A 523 20.84 7.62 23.24
CA ARG A 523 21.16 8.79 22.41
C ARG A 523 19.98 9.75 22.34
N THR A 524 20.30 11.01 22.07
CA THR A 524 19.30 12.03 21.77
C THR A 524 18.37 11.54 20.65
N GLY A 525 17.05 11.70 20.84
CA GLY A 525 16.02 11.20 19.92
C GLY A 525 15.50 9.81 20.24
N PHE A 526 16.08 9.08 21.22
CA PHE A 526 15.62 7.75 21.60
C PHE A 526 15.09 7.69 23.04
N GLU A 527 14.04 6.91 23.21
CA GLU A 527 13.50 6.51 24.51
C GLU A 527 13.40 5.00 24.60
N GLU A 528 14.42 4.40 25.21
CA GLU A 528 14.49 2.98 25.52
C GLU A 528 13.89 2.69 26.90
N TRP A 529 13.01 1.70 26.94
CA TRP A 529 12.37 1.21 28.14
C TRP A 529 12.64 -0.30 28.29
N LEU A 530 12.75 -0.76 29.53
CA LEU A 530 12.76 -2.19 29.87
C LEU A 530 11.45 -2.52 30.58
N THR A 531 10.68 -3.46 30.05
CA THR A 531 9.43 -3.93 30.65
C THR A 531 9.62 -5.34 31.18
N LEU A 532 9.22 -5.55 32.43
CA LEU A 532 9.37 -6.81 33.14
C LEU A 532 8.00 -7.30 33.60
N GLN A 533 7.70 -8.57 33.38
CA GLN A 533 6.49 -9.23 33.85
C GLN A 533 6.85 -10.35 34.83
N ASN A 534 6.18 -10.35 35.98
CA ASN A 534 6.13 -11.48 36.89
C ASN A 534 4.71 -12.07 36.90
N PRO A 535 4.44 -13.11 36.11
CA PRO A 535 3.12 -13.75 36.07
C PRO A 535 2.95 -14.80 37.18
N ASN A 536 3.93 -14.98 38.06
CA ASN A 536 3.90 -15.94 39.16
C ASN A 536 3.34 -15.29 40.43
N PRO A 537 2.78 -16.06 41.37
CA PRO A 537 2.21 -15.52 42.61
C PRO A 537 3.26 -15.01 43.61
N ASP A 538 4.51 -15.46 43.49
CA ASP A 538 5.58 -15.10 44.42
C ASP A 538 6.36 -13.88 43.91
N GLU A 539 6.83 -13.04 44.85
CA GLU A 539 7.73 -11.93 44.54
C GLU A 539 9.07 -12.43 43.99
N ILE A 540 9.59 -11.73 42.98
CA ILE A 540 10.90 -12.02 42.38
C ILE A 540 11.79 -10.78 42.41
N THR A 541 13.11 -11.00 42.31
CA THR A 541 14.09 -9.95 42.03
C THR A 541 14.76 -10.24 40.71
N VAL A 542 14.65 -9.31 39.77
CA VAL A 542 15.32 -9.34 38.47
C VAL A 542 16.58 -8.48 38.55
N ASN A 543 17.74 -9.09 38.31
CA ASN A 543 19.01 -8.40 38.18
C ASN A 543 19.24 -8.05 36.70
N ALA A 544 19.58 -6.80 36.41
CA ALA A 544 19.87 -6.32 35.06
C ALA A 544 21.32 -5.85 34.97
N THR A 545 22.04 -6.30 33.95
CA THR A 545 23.37 -5.82 33.55
C THR A 545 23.24 -5.10 32.22
N TYR A 546 23.47 -3.79 32.23
CA TYR A 546 23.48 -2.93 31.05
C TYR A 546 24.88 -2.85 30.48
N GLN A 547 25.11 -3.46 29.32
CA GLN A 547 26.39 -3.48 28.63
C GLN A 547 26.46 -2.33 27.62
N LEU A 548 27.54 -1.56 27.66
CA LEU A 548 27.67 -0.33 26.88
C LEU A 548 28.46 -0.57 25.59
N GLY A 549 28.27 0.33 24.62
CA GLY A 549 29.04 0.33 23.37
C GLY A 549 30.55 0.43 23.58
N GLU A 550 31.32 0.04 22.56
CA GLU A 550 32.78 0.05 22.61
C GLU A 550 33.34 1.42 23.04
N GLY A 551 34.21 1.42 24.06
CA GLY A 551 34.79 2.63 24.62
C GLY A 551 33.85 3.51 25.46
N GLN A 552 32.60 3.10 25.70
CA GLN A 552 31.60 3.91 26.42
C GLN A 552 31.52 3.66 27.94
N GLY A 553 32.27 2.69 28.47
CA GLY A 553 32.38 2.42 29.91
C GLY A 553 32.26 0.94 30.26
N ALA A 554 32.35 0.62 31.56
CA ALA A 554 32.05 -0.72 32.08
C ALA A 554 30.52 -0.93 32.18
N PRO A 555 30.04 -2.19 32.21
CA PRO A 555 28.63 -2.48 32.42
C PRO A 555 28.10 -1.89 33.75
N VAL A 556 26.80 -1.58 33.76
CA VAL A 556 26.08 -1.07 34.94
C VAL A 556 25.12 -2.14 35.44
N ASP A 557 25.18 -2.49 36.73
CA ASP A 557 24.31 -3.50 37.34
C ASP A 557 23.19 -2.86 38.19
N LYS A 558 21.97 -3.38 38.07
CA LYS A 558 20.77 -2.95 38.81
C LYS A 558 19.93 -4.14 39.25
N GLY A 559 19.12 -3.95 40.29
CA GLY A 559 18.18 -4.95 40.80
C GLY A 559 16.77 -4.38 40.92
N TYR A 560 15.78 -5.13 40.44
CA TYR A 560 14.38 -4.74 40.43
C TYR A 560 13.51 -5.80 41.10
N THR A 561 12.87 -5.44 42.20
CA THR A 561 11.85 -6.28 42.84
C THR A 561 10.52 -6.14 42.11
N LEU A 562 9.87 -7.26 41.83
CA LEU A 562 8.54 -7.37 41.25
C LEU A 562 7.65 -8.25 42.15
N PRO A 563 6.58 -7.70 42.73
CA PRO A 563 5.57 -8.49 43.44
C PRO A 563 5.00 -9.62 42.57
N GLY A 564 4.32 -10.59 43.18
CA GLY A 564 3.59 -11.61 42.44
C GLY A 564 2.46 -11.03 41.58
N ASN A 565 2.23 -11.61 40.40
CA ASN A 565 1.23 -11.20 39.42
C ASN A 565 1.30 -9.70 39.11
N SER A 566 2.51 -9.20 38.87
CA SER A 566 2.78 -7.78 38.67
C SER A 566 3.69 -7.54 37.48
N ARG A 567 3.87 -6.26 37.14
CA ARG A 567 4.81 -5.81 36.12
C ARG A 567 5.58 -4.59 36.59
N ARG A 568 6.64 -4.26 35.85
CA ARG A 568 7.43 -3.05 36.05
C ARG A 568 7.97 -2.50 34.73
N THR A 569 7.84 -1.19 34.54
CA THR A 569 8.47 -0.44 33.44
C THR A 569 9.66 0.37 33.98
N ILE A 570 10.81 0.29 33.32
CA ILE A 570 12.05 0.99 33.69
C ILE A 570 12.49 1.88 32.52
N PHE A 571 12.78 3.15 32.79
CA PHE A 571 13.37 4.06 31.80
C PHE A 571 14.89 3.92 31.79
N VAL A 572 15.43 3.31 30.74
CA VAL A 572 16.86 2.94 30.68
C VAL A 572 17.80 4.14 30.80
N PRO A 573 17.52 5.33 30.22
CA PRO A 573 18.36 6.52 30.41
C PRO A 573 18.56 6.94 31.88
N ASN A 574 17.65 6.63 32.79
CA ASN A 574 17.82 6.92 34.22
C ASN A 574 18.83 5.97 34.89
N GLU A 575 19.09 4.81 34.30
CA GLU A 575 19.97 3.79 34.88
C GLU A 575 21.41 3.95 34.43
N VAL A 576 21.62 4.31 33.16
CA VAL A 576 22.95 4.35 32.52
C VAL A 576 23.40 5.74 32.03
N GLY A 577 22.50 6.73 32.06
CA GLY A 577 22.74 8.06 31.50
C GLY A 577 22.42 8.15 30.00
N ARG A 578 22.60 9.34 29.42
CA ARG A 578 22.32 9.65 28.01
C ARG A 578 23.54 9.40 27.10
N ASP A 579 23.28 9.33 25.79
CA ASP A 579 24.26 9.21 24.72
C ASP A 579 25.13 7.94 24.80
N LYS A 580 24.48 6.80 25.08
CA LYS A 580 25.09 5.47 25.13
C LYS A 580 24.41 4.51 24.16
N ASP A 581 25.16 3.54 23.65
CA ASP A 581 24.60 2.32 23.08
C ASP A 581 24.50 1.30 24.21
N VAL A 582 23.37 0.60 24.28
CA VAL A 582 23.04 -0.25 25.44
C VAL A 582 22.52 -1.58 24.94
N SER A 583 23.00 -2.67 25.53
CA SER A 583 22.33 -3.97 25.48
C SER A 583 22.06 -4.42 26.90
N ILE A 584 21.04 -5.23 27.12
CA ILE A 584 20.60 -5.61 28.45
C ILE A 584 20.69 -7.13 28.60
N TYR A 585 21.30 -7.58 29.69
CA TYR A 585 21.13 -8.93 30.20
C TYR A 585 20.31 -8.87 31.49
N VAL A 586 19.23 -9.63 31.58
CA VAL A 586 18.42 -9.72 32.81
C VAL A 586 18.37 -11.15 33.31
N SER A 587 18.34 -11.34 34.62
CA SER A 587 18.27 -12.65 35.26
C SER A 587 17.49 -12.64 36.57
N SER A 588 16.88 -13.76 36.93
CA SER A 588 16.12 -13.96 38.17
C SER A 588 16.27 -15.42 38.65
N ALA A 589 16.01 -15.67 39.93
CA ALA A 589 15.96 -17.04 40.46
C ALA A 589 14.75 -17.84 39.95
N SER A 590 13.67 -17.12 39.59
CA SER A 590 12.39 -17.64 39.11
C SER A 590 12.09 -17.12 37.71
N ASP A 591 11.24 -17.84 36.98
CA ASP A 591 10.91 -17.50 35.60
C ASP A 591 10.13 -16.18 35.51
N PHE A 592 10.40 -15.38 34.49
CA PHE A 592 9.75 -14.09 34.24
C PHE A 592 9.71 -13.82 32.73
N LEU A 593 9.29 -12.63 32.32
CA LEU A 593 9.43 -12.16 30.93
C LEU A 593 10.02 -10.75 30.90
N ALA A 594 10.83 -10.47 29.89
CA ALA A 594 11.36 -9.15 29.59
C ALA A 594 11.11 -8.76 28.12
N GLU A 595 10.66 -7.53 27.92
CA GLU A 595 10.53 -6.88 26.61
C GLU A 595 11.26 -5.53 26.64
N ARG A 596 11.58 -5.02 25.45
CA ARG A 596 12.19 -3.70 25.27
C ARG A 596 11.43 -2.89 24.23
N PRO A 597 10.51 -2.01 24.65
CA PRO A 597 10.00 -1.00 23.77
C PRO A 597 10.97 0.16 23.63
N MET A 598 11.07 0.66 22.40
CA MET A 598 11.86 1.82 22.06
C MET A 598 11.06 2.73 21.16
N TYR A 599 11.05 4.01 21.48
CA TYR A 599 10.52 5.06 20.62
C TYR A 599 11.72 5.83 20.06
N PHE A 600 11.69 6.23 18.78
CA PHE A 600 12.75 7.01 18.11
C PHE A 600 12.20 8.21 17.29
N ASP A 601 12.87 9.36 17.41
CA ASP A 601 12.85 10.50 16.49
C ASP A 601 14.30 10.72 16.07
N TYR A 602 14.64 10.11 14.95
CA TYR A 602 16.01 9.79 14.57
C TYR A 602 16.35 10.41 13.23
N THR A 603 17.50 11.10 13.17
CA THR A 603 18.07 11.61 11.92
C THR A 603 19.42 10.96 11.66
N PHE A 604 19.62 10.41 10.47
CA PHE A 604 20.88 9.83 10.04
C PHE A 604 21.11 10.02 8.55
N ALA A 605 22.33 10.43 8.21
CA ALA A 605 22.76 10.65 6.83
C ALA A 605 21.82 11.56 6.00
N GLY A 606 21.12 12.50 6.64
CA GLY A 606 20.21 13.45 5.98
C GLY A 606 18.75 12.97 5.87
N SER A 607 18.45 11.75 6.29
CA SER A 607 17.10 11.22 6.39
C SER A 607 16.61 11.24 7.85
N HIS A 608 15.30 11.33 8.02
CA HIS A 608 14.62 11.49 9.30
C HIS A 608 13.52 10.45 9.40
N TRP A 609 13.41 9.79 10.55
CA TRP A 609 12.39 8.78 10.83
C TRP A 609 11.84 8.97 12.23
N THR A 610 10.55 8.73 12.38
CA THR A 610 9.86 8.70 13.67
C THR A 610 9.11 7.39 13.83
N GLY A 611 9.01 6.88 15.04
CA GLY A 611 8.22 5.70 15.32
C GLY A 611 8.60 5.03 16.64
N GLY A 612 8.36 3.73 16.70
CA GLY A 612 8.81 2.89 17.79
C GLY A 612 8.61 1.43 17.46
N HIS A 613 9.35 0.57 18.15
CA HIS A 613 9.31 -0.87 18.00
C HIS A 613 9.49 -1.54 19.36
N CYS A 614 9.23 -2.84 19.43
CA CYS A 614 9.42 -3.64 20.63
C CYS A 614 9.93 -5.04 20.26
N VAL A 615 10.69 -5.65 21.16
CA VAL A 615 11.14 -7.04 21.04
C VAL A 615 11.03 -7.77 22.37
N ILE A 616 10.70 -9.06 22.32
CA ILE A 616 10.85 -9.98 23.45
C ILE A 616 12.32 -10.42 23.52
N GLY A 617 12.92 -10.36 24.70
CA GLY A 617 14.32 -10.77 24.87
C GLY A 617 14.54 -12.26 24.56
N SER A 618 15.76 -12.62 24.14
CA SER A 618 16.11 -14.02 23.93
C SER A 618 16.41 -14.71 25.27
N PRO A 619 15.94 -15.94 25.52
CA PRO A 619 16.26 -16.67 26.75
C PRO A 619 17.70 -17.23 26.78
N GLN A 620 18.42 -17.18 25.66
CA GLN A 620 19.73 -17.82 25.50
C GLN A 620 20.62 -17.15 24.45
N THR A 621 21.92 -17.36 24.57
CA THR A 621 22.89 -17.14 23.49
C THR A 621 22.87 -18.31 22.50
N ALA A 622 23.20 -18.06 21.24
CA ALA A 622 23.36 -19.11 20.23
C ALA A 622 24.59 -18.89 19.35
N ASN A 623 24.99 -19.94 18.64
CA ASN A 623 26.08 -19.92 17.66
C ASN A 623 25.61 -19.63 16.24
N GLU A 624 24.30 -19.57 16.00
CA GLU A 624 23.71 -19.25 14.70
C GLU A 624 22.45 -18.41 14.92
N TRP A 625 22.31 -17.34 14.14
CA TRP A 625 21.19 -16.41 14.16
C TRP A 625 20.76 -16.08 12.74
N LEU A 626 19.46 -16.15 12.47
CA LEU A 626 18.88 -16.12 11.14
C LEU A 626 17.73 -15.10 11.08
N PHE A 627 17.66 -14.32 10.00
CA PHE A 627 16.60 -13.34 9.73
C PHE A 627 16.08 -13.55 8.30
N ALA A 628 14.76 -13.56 8.08
CA ALA A 628 14.16 -13.72 6.75
C ALA A 628 13.93 -12.37 6.04
N GLU A 629 13.76 -11.30 6.81
CA GLU A 629 13.60 -9.91 6.43
C GLU A 629 14.95 -9.19 6.34
N GLY A 630 14.94 -8.18 5.48
CA GLY A 630 16.01 -7.22 5.29
C GLY A 630 15.80 -6.47 3.98
N TYR A 631 16.07 -5.16 4.02
CA TYR A 631 16.01 -4.30 2.85
C TYR A 631 16.98 -3.13 2.97
N THR A 632 17.85 -2.99 1.97
CA THR A 632 18.90 -1.96 1.91
C THR A 632 18.66 -0.93 0.80
N GLY A 633 17.46 -0.92 0.23
CA GLY A 633 17.07 0.03 -0.81
C GLY A 633 16.73 1.42 -0.28
N ASP A 634 16.22 2.24 -1.19
CA ASP A 634 15.90 3.64 -0.90
C ASP A 634 14.87 3.76 0.22
N GLY A 635 15.08 4.72 1.12
CA GLY A 635 14.23 4.97 2.28
C GLY A 635 14.49 4.07 3.51
N PHE A 636 15.39 3.09 3.45
CA PHE A 636 15.61 2.12 4.55
C PHE A 636 17.03 2.12 5.09
N ASN A 637 17.15 2.05 6.42
CA ASN A 637 18.39 1.82 7.15
C ASN A 637 18.26 0.60 8.05
N GLU A 638 18.93 -0.48 7.65
CA GLU A 638 18.96 -1.74 8.39
C GLU A 638 20.28 -1.88 9.16
N TRP A 639 20.19 -2.37 10.39
CA TRP A 639 21.33 -2.62 11.25
C TRP A 639 21.29 -4.03 11.83
N LEU A 640 22.46 -4.53 12.24
CA LEU A 640 22.59 -5.70 13.09
C LEU A 640 23.19 -5.28 14.42
N CYS A 641 22.56 -5.70 15.51
CA CYS A 641 22.99 -5.46 16.87
C CYS A 641 23.38 -6.79 17.52
N LEU A 642 24.68 -6.96 17.75
CA LEU A 642 25.28 -8.22 18.21
C LEU A 642 25.79 -8.06 19.64
N GLN A 643 25.22 -8.80 20.58
CA GLN A 643 25.61 -8.81 21.99
C GLN A 643 26.48 -10.02 22.29
N ASN A 644 27.66 -9.79 22.88
CA ASN A 644 28.51 -10.81 23.44
C ASN A 644 28.48 -10.73 24.98
N PRO A 645 27.66 -11.55 25.66
CA PRO A 645 27.63 -11.59 27.11
C PRO A 645 28.81 -12.35 27.72
N GLY A 646 29.60 -13.06 26.90
CA GLY A 646 30.69 -13.92 27.37
C GLY A 646 31.94 -13.16 27.78
N ASP A 647 32.81 -13.85 28.52
CA ASP A 647 34.07 -13.32 29.06
C ASP A 647 35.25 -13.36 28.06
N GLN A 648 34.99 -13.73 26.81
CA GLN A 648 35.99 -13.82 25.73
C GLN A 648 35.42 -13.17 24.47
N ASP A 649 36.29 -12.65 23.61
CA ASP A 649 35.90 -12.11 22.31
C ASP A 649 35.25 -13.21 21.46
N THR A 650 34.19 -12.84 20.73
CA THR A 650 33.52 -13.72 19.77
C THR A 650 33.79 -13.24 18.35
N THR A 651 34.12 -14.17 17.45
CA THR A 651 34.22 -13.91 16.01
C THR A 651 33.06 -14.57 15.29
N VAL A 652 32.35 -13.81 14.45
CA VAL A 652 31.22 -14.28 13.65
C VAL A 652 31.49 -14.14 12.16
N SER A 653 30.92 -15.03 11.36
CA SER A 653 30.75 -14.87 9.92
C SER A 653 29.31 -14.45 9.62
N ILE A 654 29.12 -13.46 8.76
CA ILE A 654 27.81 -12.95 8.34
C ILE A 654 27.68 -13.15 6.83
N THR A 655 26.61 -13.82 6.42
CA THR A 655 26.26 -14.04 5.00
C THR A 655 24.87 -13.47 4.73
N TYR A 656 24.72 -12.80 3.59
CA TYR A 656 23.45 -12.24 3.14
C TYR A 656 22.95 -13.02 1.92
N TYR A 657 21.69 -13.44 1.94
CA TYR A 657 21.04 -14.07 0.79
C TYR A 657 20.04 -13.10 0.18
N THR A 658 20.31 -12.65 -1.03
CA THR A 658 19.51 -11.62 -1.70
C THR A 658 18.56 -12.22 -2.71
N GLN A 659 17.42 -11.55 -2.92
CA GLN A 659 16.51 -11.90 -4.01
C GLN A 659 17.11 -11.55 -5.38
N GLU A 660 17.92 -10.50 -5.45
CA GLU A 660 18.46 -9.95 -6.70
C GLU A 660 19.72 -10.67 -7.19
N ALA A 661 20.61 -11.08 -6.28
CA ALA A 661 21.93 -11.62 -6.62
C ALA A 661 22.25 -12.98 -5.96
N GLY A 662 21.32 -13.57 -5.19
CA GLY A 662 21.59 -14.75 -4.38
C GLY A 662 22.53 -14.43 -3.20
N ALA A 663 23.34 -15.42 -2.79
CA ALA A 663 24.29 -15.26 -1.69
C ALA A 663 25.39 -14.24 -2.03
N LEU A 664 25.60 -13.26 -1.15
CA LEU A 664 26.72 -12.32 -1.21
C LEU A 664 27.98 -12.90 -0.52
N GLU A 665 29.10 -12.19 -0.63
CA GLU A 665 30.35 -12.53 0.06
C GLU A 665 30.15 -12.59 1.58
N THR A 666 30.62 -13.68 2.20
CA THR A 666 30.65 -13.84 3.66
C THR A 666 31.70 -12.93 4.28
N LYS A 667 31.31 -12.15 5.29
CA LYS A 667 32.18 -11.21 6.01
C LYS A 667 32.40 -11.65 7.45
N THR A 668 33.51 -11.24 8.06
CA THR A 668 33.87 -11.62 9.43
C THR A 668 33.92 -10.41 10.34
N GLU A 669 33.34 -10.55 11.53
CA GLU A 669 33.29 -9.51 12.55
C GLU A 669 33.68 -10.06 13.92
N THR A 670 34.40 -9.27 14.70
CA THR A 670 34.73 -9.59 16.11
C THR A 670 33.93 -8.69 17.05
N ILE A 671 33.31 -9.29 18.06
CA ILE A 671 32.57 -8.66 19.14
C ILE A 671 33.36 -8.88 20.45
N PRO A 672 33.90 -7.82 21.08
CA PRO A 672 34.69 -7.96 22.29
C PRO A 672 33.91 -8.61 23.45
N ALA A 673 34.64 -9.21 24.40
CA ALA A 673 34.06 -9.77 25.62
C ALA A 673 33.18 -8.75 26.38
N ARG A 674 32.05 -9.21 26.93
CA ARG A 674 31.11 -8.42 27.73
C ARG A 674 30.66 -7.11 27.08
N SER A 675 30.48 -7.11 25.77
CA SER A 675 30.20 -5.91 24.99
C SER A 675 29.15 -6.16 23.91
N ARG A 676 28.87 -5.13 23.12
CA ARG A 676 28.02 -5.20 21.94
C ARG A 676 28.65 -4.52 20.73
N LYS A 677 28.23 -4.91 19.53
CA LYS A 677 28.62 -4.30 18.26
C LYS A 677 27.40 -4.03 17.38
N THR A 678 27.36 -2.85 16.76
CA THR A 678 26.32 -2.47 15.79
C THR A 678 26.92 -2.34 14.39
N ILE A 679 26.29 -2.94 13.40
CA ILE A 679 26.75 -2.99 12.00
C ILE A 679 25.67 -2.39 11.10
N MET A 680 26.03 -1.44 10.23
CA MET A 680 25.12 -0.87 9.22
C MET A 680 25.03 -1.81 8.02
N VAL A 681 23.91 -2.50 7.85
CA VAL A 681 23.75 -3.51 6.79
C VAL A 681 23.81 -2.87 5.41
N ASN A 682 23.27 -1.67 5.21
CA ASN A 682 23.36 -0.96 3.92
C ASN A 682 24.81 -0.70 3.46
N GLN A 683 25.77 -0.63 4.38
CA GLN A 683 27.19 -0.49 4.06
C GLN A 683 27.89 -1.85 4.01
N HIS A 684 27.46 -2.78 4.86
CA HIS A 684 28.08 -4.08 5.02
C HIS A 684 27.65 -5.07 3.91
N ALA A 685 26.39 -5.10 3.50
CA ALA A 685 25.91 -5.91 2.37
C ALA A 685 26.02 -5.16 1.02
N GLY A 686 25.85 -3.84 1.04
CA GLY A 686 25.59 -3.01 -0.14
C GLY A 686 24.15 -2.50 -0.15
N GLY A 687 23.79 -1.68 -1.15
CA GLY A 687 22.46 -1.07 -1.25
C GLY A 687 21.55 -1.72 -2.28
N ALA A 688 20.24 -1.45 -2.17
CA ALA A 688 19.18 -1.91 -3.08
C ALA A 688 18.98 -3.42 -3.15
N TYR A 689 19.19 -4.12 -2.04
CA TYR A 689 18.88 -5.55 -1.91
C TYR A 689 17.68 -5.80 -1.01
N GLN A 690 16.84 -6.76 -1.41
CA GLN A 690 16.00 -7.52 -0.50
C GLN A 690 16.83 -8.71 -0.01
N LEU A 691 17.11 -8.76 1.29
CA LEU A 691 18.04 -9.74 1.85
C LEU A 691 17.46 -10.50 3.04
N SER A 692 18.02 -11.67 3.29
CA SER A 692 17.93 -12.42 4.54
C SER A 692 19.35 -12.60 5.07
N THR A 693 19.51 -12.80 6.37
CA THR A 693 20.83 -12.77 7.04
C THR A 693 21.09 -14.05 7.81
N ASP A 694 22.30 -14.58 7.70
CA ASP A 694 22.82 -15.74 8.44
C ASP A 694 24.13 -15.35 9.16
N ILE A 695 24.10 -15.42 10.49
CA ILE A 695 25.21 -15.05 11.38
C ILE A 695 25.66 -16.29 12.13
N LYS A 696 26.92 -16.69 11.94
CA LYS A 696 27.52 -17.89 12.57
C LYS A 696 28.71 -17.55 13.42
N VAL A 697 28.73 -18.03 14.66
CA VAL A 697 29.92 -17.97 15.52
C VAL A 697 30.97 -18.94 14.99
N THR A 698 32.15 -18.42 14.70
CA THR A 698 33.29 -19.18 14.17
C THR A 698 34.39 -19.40 15.23
N ALA A 699 34.46 -18.54 16.24
CA ALA A 699 35.33 -18.68 17.42
C ALA A 699 34.77 -17.88 18.61
N GLY A 700 34.98 -18.36 19.83
CA GLY A 700 34.52 -17.71 21.07
C GLY A 700 33.13 -18.19 21.55
N PRO A 701 32.55 -17.53 22.57
CA PRO A 701 31.24 -17.87 23.11
C PRO A 701 30.09 -17.48 22.16
N GLY A 702 28.90 -18.05 22.40
CA GLY A 702 27.68 -17.69 21.68
C GLY A 702 27.27 -16.22 21.90
N ILE A 703 26.53 -15.67 20.95
CA ILE A 703 26.04 -14.27 20.97
C ILE A 703 24.51 -14.21 20.99
N VAL A 704 23.98 -13.00 21.03
CA VAL A 704 22.58 -12.67 20.71
C VAL A 704 22.54 -11.64 19.60
N ALA A 705 21.60 -11.76 18.68
CA ALA A 705 21.47 -10.87 17.53
C ALA A 705 20.04 -10.32 17.39
N GLU A 706 19.95 -9.00 17.24
CA GLU A 706 18.74 -8.25 16.89
C GLU A 706 18.96 -7.47 15.58
N ARG A 707 17.88 -7.21 14.85
CA ARG A 707 17.89 -6.51 13.56
C ARG A 707 16.90 -5.34 13.58
N PRO A 708 17.34 -4.15 14.03
CA PRO A 708 16.52 -2.96 13.89
C PRO A 708 16.62 -2.36 12.50
N MET A 709 15.50 -1.84 12.03
CA MET A 709 15.36 -1.23 10.71
C MET A 709 14.52 0.03 10.82
N TYR A 710 15.02 1.13 10.26
CA TYR A 710 14.36 2.44 10.27
C TYR A 710 14.04 2.82 8.84
N PHE A 711 12.80 3.22 8.56
CA PHE A 711 12.35 3.39 7.18
C PHE A 711 11.36 4.51 6.97
N ASN A 712 11.39 5.07 5.76
CA ASN A 712 10.28 5.82 5.18
C ASN A 712 9.74 5.02 4.00
N TYR A 713 8.79 4.15 4.28
CA TYR A 713 8.23 3.25 3.31
C TYR A 713 7.38 4.02 2.28
N ALA A 714 7.65 3.74 1.00
CA ALA A 714 7.04 4.42 -0.14
C ALA A 714 7.08 5.96 -0.08
N HIS A 715 8.06 6.54 0.64
CA HIS A 715 8.20 7.99 0.88
C HIS A 715 6.98 8.64 1.56
N THR A 716 6.13 7.85 2.22
CA THR A 716 4.88 8.33 2.85
C THR A 716 4.65 7.81 4.26
N ARG A 717 5.38 6.78 4.71
CA ARG A 717 5.18 6.14 6.02
C ARG A 717 6.49 6.01 6.75
N ASP A 718 6.74 6.92 7.67
CA ASP A 718 7.86 6.80 8.61
C ASP A 718 7.57 5.71 9.64
N GLY A 719 8.61 4.97 10.00
CA GLY A 719 8.52 3.93 11.02
C GLY A 719 9.84 3.21 11.24
N GLY A 720 9.76 2.13 12.00
CA GLY A 720 10.88 1.26 12.27
C GLY A 720 10.43 0.00 12.97
N SER A 721 11.19 -1.05 12.80
CA SER A 721 10.97 -2.37 13.40
C SER A 721 12.24 -2.88 14.05
N ASP A 722 12.10 -3.84 14.94
CA ASP A 722 13.20 -4.65 15.45
C ASP A 722 12.74 -6.09 15.59
N ALA A 723 13.64 -7.02 15.29
CA ALA A 723 13.38 -8.45 15.34
C ALA A 723 14.53 -9.16 16.04
N LEU A 724 14.20 -10.14 16.88
CA LEU A 724 15.17 -11.08 17.44
C LEU A 724 15.50 -12.15 16.39
N GLY A 725 16.76 -12.53 16.20
CA GLY A 725 17.06 -13.58 15.21
C GLY A 725 16.53 -14.96 15.60
N LEU A 726 16.18 -15.78 14.61
CA LEU A 726 15.87 -17.19 14.81
C LEU A 726 17.14 -18.01 15.02
N THR A 727 17.12 -18.95 15.96
CA THR A 727 18.24 -19.87 16.19
C THR A 727 18.15 -21.16 15.35
N ALA A 728 17.01 -21.39 14.68
CA ALA A 728 16.81 -22.52 13.79
C ALA A 728 15.64 -22.28 12.82
N PRO A 729 15.72 -22.79 11.57
CA PRO A 729 14.57 -22.83 10.66
C PRO A 729 13.55 -23.91 11.08
N SER A 730 12.33 -23.82 10.54
CA SER A 730 11.23 -24.76 10.80
C SER A 730 10.48 -25.10 9.52
N THR A 731 9.86 -26.28 9.47
CA THR A 731 8.93 -26.66 8.38
C THR A 731 7.55 -26.04 8.55
N ILE A 732 7.30 -25.34 9.66
CA ILE A 732 6.02 -24.73 9.96
C ILE A 732 6.18 -23.42 10.75
N TRP A 733 5.39 -22.42 10.39
CA TRP A 733 5.33 -21.11 11.06
C TRP A 733 3.89 -20.60 11.12
N TYR A 734 3.57 -19.84 12.18
CA TYR A 734 2.27 -19.21 12.38
C TYR A 734 2.40 -17.72 12.72
N PHE A 735 1.44 -16.95 12.24
CA PHE A 735 1.23 -15.52 12.50
C PHE A 735 -0.25 -15.29 12.78
N ALA A 736 -0.60 -14.61 13.87
CA ALA A 736 -1.98 -14.36 14.30
C ALA A 736 -2.51 -12.97 13.89
N GLU A 737 -1.61 -12.00 13.73
CA GLU A 737 -1.90 -10.67 13.17
C GLU A 737 -1.68 -10.67 11.65
N GLY A 738 -2.37 -9.74 11.01
CA GLY A 738 -2.27 -9.36 9.61
C GLY A 738 -3.47 -8.45 9.30
N TYR A 739 -3.25 -7.42 8.51
CA TYR A 739 -4.31 -6.54 8.04
C TYR A 739 -3.89 -5.92 6.72
N THR A 740 -4.82 -5.91 5.76
CA THR A 740 -4.55 -5.45 4.39
C THR A 740 -5.46 -4.29 3.98
N GLY A 741 -6.09 -3.64 4.95
CA GLY A 741 -7.18 -2.68 4.74
C GLY A 741 -6.86 -1.21 4.90
N GLN A 742 -7.94 -0.41 4.90
CA GLN A 742 -7.94 1.02 5.22
C GLN A 742 -8.20 1.26 6.70
#